data_AF-A0A6J2YAT5-F1
#
_entry.id   AF-A0A6J2YAT5-F1
#
_cell.length_a   1.000
_cell.length_b   1.000
_cell.length_c   1.000
_cell.angle_alpha   90.00
_cell.angle_beta   90.00
_cell.angle_gamma   90.00
#
_symmetry.space_group_name_H-M   'P 1'
#
loop_
_entity.id
_entity.type
_entity.pdbx_description
1 polymer ?
#
loop_
_entity_poly.entity_id
_entity_poly.type
_entity_poly.pdbx_seq_one_letter_code
_entity_poly.pdbx_strand_id
1 'polypeptide(L)'
;MEMENKARHEDDEWEMLDHPPKLLSTRIVTNVANRYAQTLISSRMQNVSSKAQEATFSIVTPDQAFISGFTLEINGKSYESVVKEKEEAKKTYDLEVFRGRGAAHVATSARDSNRFTVSVNIDPQSKAAFHLRYEELLVRKNDKYEIVLNMNPGQYVEDFEVVVNINESRPMKFVKVPYLRSGNEVVKDSPDLDPEAGVTSVNENGSAINFKPSISKQKSLSRSLHGKEGNGLVGQFVVQYDVVRDPQGGEILVDESGYFIHFFAPENLPPLHKQVIFILDVSGSMGGRKITQLKEAMNSILGELKPEDTFSIVEFNSDVLVWNVHTVEVTYKEQSRENIFQPIRNPPLPEIQRDNILPPAFKATEENINNAKRIIGQLEAMGGTDIQTALKLGLQIIAKSDKNDSQQPIIVFLTDGEPTVGQTDTNIITSKISELNTDKVPIFSLSFGDGADREFLLKLSLRNQGFTKHIYEAADAAMQLQDFYKEISSPLLSDVNFKYSDEVTNVTRIHFPILFGGGELYTSGLTRNMFKSPPVEGMGCRGPVTFIPVVSKVANSLERLWAYLTIKKLLEQRKIEDDKDLTKEALRLALKYSFVTDVSSLLVVKPDSSSSVDTEDASKPTTTSGNSSYASSPNFSPTSVHPRSLKMMGAVHYQSGHSATLFGGKTVKKRCIKGASFTKIKNSNDGSNLGVYELRLDIFVENNYAKSKLTAKIRNDNNTRNGFGEFPIRLPDTAFISAAFMEINGQRCQGYIQEDSKAKQTFDKISHLHEPALMIQLKHDSYNTYKVQFYVKPKAEAVITVVYEERLSRNDNKYEIITTLFPEEVNGNIYFQAKIDVPYPLKFVRTTSKNEASIVNINEKVVDVFFKEDLVKIKVISNQDGAQFVIQYDIENDSSNNTILLDDGHYLFPPKSLDMPNQNKIIYFVVDTMNISDKIKESLKAVLGHLQPGDMFSLIHSGTTVTFWDITSNKIVLMGSAISSNDTEIPVPIEASQENIRKAQTIIDNFGTSKESNIELALEVALKNASIRTDQLYKQAIVFFKNTEDSLAIILIRKITALNGGKIPIVSVVQGCLEDTDVFNKICLQNYGFARRIYDFIDIELQFADFNFQLSQALTSNVTFMEVSEIYDLGLPELMPKKYSRYERHRIYAEVRAEMVNRKQMAYLLPYDNKRELLYGFITDKTALVIRKSSKKP
;
A
#
# COMPACT_ATOMS: atom_id res chain seq x y z
N MET A 1 6.50 49.15 28.58
CA MET A 1 5.07 49.14 28.94
C MET A 1 4.17 49.43 27.75
N GLU A 2 3.99 50.68 27.26
CA GLU A 2 3.06 50.90 26.12
C GLU A 2 3.47 50.16 24.84
N MET A 3 4.77 50.05 24.52
CA MET A 3 5.24 49.21 23.40
C MET A 3 5.13 47.70 23.66
N GLU A 4 5.10 47.25 24.92
CA GLU A 4 4.95 45.81 25.25
C GLU A 4 3.49 45.37 25.19
N ASN A 5 2.55 46.24 25.57
CA ASN A 5 1.12 45.99 25.37
C ASN A 5 0.73 46.06 23.89
N LYS A 6 1.47 46.82 23.08
CA LYS A 6 1.24 46.87 21.63
C LYS A 6 1.78 45.64 20.91
N ALA A 7 2.98 45.17 21.28
CA ALA A 7 3.52 43.89 20.79
C ALA A 7 2.58 42.71 21.10
N ARG A 8 2.05 42.61 22.33
CA ARG A 8 1.10 41.54 22.67
C ARG A 8 -0.22 41.59 21.89
N HIS A 9 -0.74 42.79 21.61
CA HIS A 9 -1.95 42.91 20.78
C HIS A 9 -1.69 42.69 19.29
N GLU A 10 -0.48 42.95 18.80
CA GLU A 10 -0.11 42.61 17.42
C GLU A 10 0.14 41.09 17.31
N ASP A 11 0.88 40.46 18.22
CA ASP A 11 1.10 38.99 18.23
C ASP A 11 -0.24 38.19 18.28
N ASP A 12 -1.21 38.63 19.10
CA ASP A 12 -2.57 38.05 19.15
C ASP A 12 -3.36 38.20 17.82
N GLU A 13 -3.03 39.17 16.95
CA GLU A 13 -3.69 39.38 15.64
C GLU A 13 -3.04 38.56 14.51
N TRP A 14 -1.75 38.19 14.61
CA TRP A 14 -1.08 37.34 13.62
C TRP A 14 -1.34 35.83 13.84
N GLU A 15 -1.67 35.38 15.05
CA GLU A 15 -2.10 33.99 15.31
C GLU A 15 -3.52 33.67 14.75
N MET A 16 -4.31 34.66 14.36
CA MET A 16 -5.70 34.48 13.87
C MET A 16 -5.84 33.95 12.43
N LEU A 17 -4.74 33.55 11.78
CA LEU A 17 -4.72 33.13 10.38
C LEU A 17 -4.59 31.60 10.23
N ASP A 18 -5.67 30.99 9.74
CA ASP A 18 -5.80 29.60 9.25
C ASP A 18 -5.78 28.45 10.29
N HIS A 19 -6.30 28.66 11.51
CA HIS A 19 -6.72 27.56 12.39
C HIS A 19 -8.00 26.86 11.91
N PRO A 20 -8.11 25.52 11.92
CA PRO A 20 -9.34 24.81 11.53
C PRO A 20 -10.52 25.10 12.51
N PRO A 21 -11.78 24.91 12.08
CA PRO A 21 -12.96 25.15 12.92
C PRO A 21 -12.89 24.46 14.28
N LYS A 22 -13.15 25.21 15.36
CA LYS A 22 -13.06 24.70 16.74
C LYS A 22 -14.19 23.71 17.00
N LEU A 23 -13.85 22.51 17.46
CA LEU A 23 -14.80 21.51 17.92
C LEU A 23 -15.29 21.87 19.33
N LEU A 24 -16.58 22.20 19.46
CA LEU A 24 -17.20 22.65 20.71
C LEU A 24 -17.63 21.48 21.60
N SER A 25 -18.27 20.47 21.01
CA SER A 25 -18.78 19.30 21.72
C SER A 25 -18.81 18.07 20.82
N THR A 26 -18.48 16.90 21.37
CA THR A 26 -18.66 15.59 20.72
C THR A 26 -19.38 14.66 21.68
N ARG A 27 -20.55 14.17 21.27
CA ARG A 27 -21.40 13.29 22.05
C ARG A 27 -21.67 12.00 21.29
N ILE A 28 -21.36 10.85 21.90
CA ILE A 28 -21.70 9.53 21.38
C ILE A 28 -22.77 8.95 22.31
N VAL A 29 -23.95 8.61 21.78
CA VAL A 29 -25.04 8.00 22.54
C VAL A 29 -25.42 6.68 21.89
N THR A 30 -25.16 5.56 22.56
CA THR A 30 -25.56 4.22 22.13
C THR A 30 -26.69 3.72 23.01
N ASN A 31 -27.82 3.37 22.41
CA ASN A 31 -28.92 2.69 23.09
C ASN A 31 -28.98 1.25 22.60
N VAL A 32 -28.92 0.29 23.51
CA VAL A 32 -28.97 -1.14 23.21
C VAL A 32 -30.24 -1.74 23.79
N ALA A 33 -31.02 -2.41 22.94
CA ALA A 33 -32.16 -3.21 23.36
C ALA A 33 -32.21 -4.51 22.58
N ASN A 34 -32.37 -5.64 23.29
CA ASN A 34 -32.41 -6.98 22.69
C ASN A 34 -31.20 -7.23 21.78
N ARG A 35 -29.98 -6.94 22.28
CA ARG A 35 -28.69 -6.99 21.56
C ARG A 35 -28.57 -6.04 20.37
N TYR A 36 -29.62 -5.30 19.99
CA TYR A 36 -29.59 -4.36 18.88
C TYR A 36 -29.16 -2.98 19.39
N ALA A 37 -28.00 -2.52 18.92
CA ALA A 37 -27.40 -1.25 19.28
C ALA A 37 -27.73 -0.19 18.23
N GLN A 38 -28.23 0.95 18.69
CA GLN A 38 -28.45 2.15 17.88
C GLN A 38 -27.56 3.27 18.42
N THR A 39 -26.59 3.71 17.62
CA THR A 39 -25.62 4.74 18.02
C THR A 39 -25.85 6.04 17.25
N LEU A 40 -25.97 7.14 17.99
CA LEU A 40 -25.99 8.51 17.49
C LEU A 40 -24.69 9.20 17.89
N ILE A 41 -23.91 9.65 16.90
CA ILE A 41 -22.76 10.53 17.10
C ILE A 41 -23.15 11.94 16.71
N SER A 42 -22.92 12.90 17.61
CA SER A 42 -23.23 14.32 17.44
C SER A 42 -21.99 15.17 17.70
N SER A 43 -21.46 15.83 16.67
CA SER A 43 -20.33 16.77 16.80
C SER A 43 -20.76 18.18 16.41
N ARG A 44 -20.43 19.19 17.24
CA ARG A 44 -20.73 20.60 16.98
C ARG A 44 -19.44 21.40 16.82
N MET A 45 -19.31 22.11 15.71
CA MET A 45 -18.13 22.89 15.36
C MET A 45 -18.50 24.37 15.16
N GLN A 46 -17.55 25.26 15.43
CA GLN A 46 -17.65 26.68 15.14
C GLN A 46 -16.43 27.14 14.36
N ASN A 47 -16.67 27.77 13.21
CA ASN A 47 -15.63 28.54 12.54
C ASN A 47 -15.42 29.84 13.35
N VAL A 48 -14.24 29.98 13.96
CA VAL A 48 -13.85 31.17 14.74
C VAL A 48 -13.09 32.20 13.91
N SER A 49 -12.80 31.90 12.64
CA SER A 49 -12.11 32.79 11.71
C SER A 49 -13.05 33.86 11.12
N SER A 50 -12.44 34.91 10.57
CA SER A 50 -13.09 35.93 9.74
C SER A 50 -13.29 35.48 8.28
N LYS A 51 -12.73 34.33 7.89
CA LYS A 51 -12.90 33.68 6.56
C LYS A 51 -13.75 32.42 6.68
N ALA A 52 -14.37 31.99 5.57
CA ALA A 52 -15.02 30.69 5.51
C ALA A 52 -13.96 29.57 5.58
N GLN A 53 -14.27 28.47 6.28
CA GLN A 53 -13.33 27.38 6.53
C GLN A 53 -14.00 26.01 6.40
N GLU A 54 -13.27 25.05 5.84
CA GLU A 54 -13.70 23.66 5.76
C GLU A 54 -13.67 22.99 7.14
N ALA A 55 -14.75 22.31 7.48
CA ALA A 55 -14.88 21.43 8.64
C ALA A 55 -15.11 19.99 8.17
N THR A 56 -14.26 19.07 8.64
CA THR A 56 -14.36 17.64 8.31
C THR A 56 -14.85 16.83 9.50
N PHE A 57 -15.89 16.04 9.28
CA PHE A 57 -16.42 15.06 10.22
C PHE A 57 -16.07 13.66 9.71
N SER A 58 -15.17 12.94 10.40
CA SER A 58 -14.74 11.58 10.04
C SER A 58 -14.89 10.60 11.21
N ILE A 59 -15.61 9.50 11.00
CA ILE A 59 -15.94 8.47 11.99
C ILE A 59 -15.67 7.09 11.40
N VAL A 60 -15.16 6.15 12.20
CA VAL A 60 -15.09 4.72 11.83
C VAL A 60 -16.23 3.98 12.52
N THR A 61 -17.14 3.37 11.75
CA THR A 61 -18.21 2.51 12.26
C THR A 61 -17.74 1.04 12.37
N PRO A 62 -18.44 0.18 13.13
CA PRO A 62 -18.15 -1.26 13.16
C PRO A 62 -18.43 -1.95 11.82
N ASP A 63 -17.70 -3.03 11.49
CA ASP A 63 -17.86 -3.84 10.27
C ASP A 63 -19.30 -4.31 10.03
N GLN A 64 -20.04 -4.50 11.11
CA GLN A 64 -21.36 -5.09 11.11
C GLN A 64 -22.47 -4.03 11.11
N ALA A 65 -22.14 -2.74 11.21
CA ALA A 65 -23.13 -1.67 11.31
C ALA A 65 -23.65 -1.21 9.93
N PHE A 66 -24.93 -0.85 9.87
CA PHE A 66 -25.47 -0.06 8.76
C PHE A 66 -25.71 1.37 9.22
N ILE A 67 -25.21 2.34 8.45
CA ILE A 67 -25.59 3.75 8.62
C ILE A 67 -27.09 3.87 8.30
N SER A 68 -27.84 4.52 9.20
CA SER A 68 -29.30 4.63 9.12
C SER A 68 -29.82 6.06 8.99
N GLY A 69 -28.92 7.04 9.00
CA GLY A 69 -29.24 8.43 8.69
C GLY A 69 -28.13 9.37 9.09
N PHE A 70 -28.11 10.51 8.43
CA PHE A 70 -27.21 11.61 8.73
C PHE A 70 -27.97 12.93 8.61
N THR A 71 -27.74 13.84 9.55
CA THR A 71 -28.28 15.21 9.50
C THR A 71 -27.13 16.18 9.69
N LEU A 72 -26.99 17.11 8.75
CA LEU A 72 -26.07 18.25 8.81
C LEU A 72 -26.88 19.50 9.16
N GLU A 73 -26.55 20.18 10.25
CA GLU A 73 -27.12 21.48 10.58
C GLU A 73 -26.10 22.59 10.33
N ILE A 74 -26.48 23.65 9.63
CA ILE A 74 -25.64 24.86 9.45
C ILE A 74 -26.53 26.08 9.65
N ASN A 75 -26.11 26.98 10.55
CA ASN A 75 -26.80 28.25 10.82
C ASN A 75 -28.31 28.08 11.09
N GLY A 76 -28.68 27.02 11.81
CA GLY A 76 -30.07 26.70 12.18
C GLY A 76 -30.92 26.05 11.07
N LYS A 77 -30.36 25.78 9.89
CA LYS A 77 -31.00 24.96 8.85
C LYS A 77 -30.49 23.52 8.93
N SER A 78 -31.41 22.57 8.97
CA SER A 78 -31.11 21.13 8.99
C SER A 78 -31.25 20.53 7.60
N TYR A 79 -30.26 19.74 7.19
CA TYR A 79 -30.15 19.05 5.91
C TYR A 79 -30.11 17.55 6.18
N GLU A 80 -31.24 16.87 5.99
CA GLU A 80 -31.34 15.43 6.20
C GLU A 80 -30.85 14.64 4.98
N SER A 81 -30.21 13.51 5.25
CA SER A 81 -29.81 12.54 4.24
C SER A 81 -30.99 11.72 3.72
N VAL A 82 -30.97 11.39 2.44
CA VAL A 82 -31.86 10.39 1.81
C VAL A 82 -31.03 9.19 1.36
N VAL A 83 -31.49 7.97 1.66
CA VAL A 83 -30.89 6.74 1.11
C VAL A 83 -31.49 6.46 -0.27
N LYS A 84 -30.63 6.17 -1.24
CA LYS A 84 -30.96 5.89 -2.64
C LYS A 84 -30.22 4.65 -3.15
N GLU A 85 -30.61 4.13 -4.32
CA GLU A 85 -29.81 3.14 -5.03
C GLU A 85 -28.42 3.68 -5.35
N LYS A 86 -27.37 2.85 -5.24
CA LYS A 86 -25.96 3.28 -5.38
C LYS A 86 -25.69 4.07 -6.68
N GLU A 87 -26.26 3.66 -7.81
CA GLU A 87 -26.15 4.41 -9.07
C GLU A 87 -26.99 5.70 -9.10
N GLU A 88 -28.21 5.67 -8.56
CA GLU A 88 -29.11 6.83 -8.56
C GLU A 88 -28.64 7.92 -7.59
N ALA A 89 -28.07 7.51 -6.45
CA ALA A 89 -27.41 8.38 -5.49
C ALA A 89 -26.18 9.05 -6.09
N LYS A 90 -25.31 8.28 -6.75
CA LYS A 90 -24.14 8.81 -7.45
C LYS A 90 -24.58 9.83 -8.50
N LYS A 91 -25.49 9.45 -9.41
CA LYS A 91 -26.12 10.36 -10.37
C LYS A 91 -26.66 11.60 -9.65
N THR A 92 -27.51 11.49 -8.64
CA THR A 92 -28.11 12.69 -8.00
C THR A 92 -27.06 13.57 -7.31
N TYR A 93 -26.04 12.99 -6.66
CA TYR A 93 -24.90 13.74 -6.10
C TYR A 93 -24.20 14.51 -7.21
N ASP A 94 -23.70 13.77 -8.19
CA ASP A 94 -23.21 14.35 -9.43
C ASP A 94 -24.38 14.77 -10.34
N LEU A 95 -25.43 15.48 -9.80
CA LEU A 95 -26.42 16.43 -10.39
C LEU A 95 -26.35 17.76 -9.67
N GLU A 96 -26.57 17.70 -8.38
CA GLU A 96 -26.65 18.88 -7.54
C GLU A 96 -25.30 19.63 -7.52
N VAL A 97 -24.22 18.88 -7.72
CA VAL A 97 -22.85 19.36 -7.66
C VAL A 97 -22.43 20.24 -8.87
N PHE A 98 -22.69 19.92 -10.15
CA PHE A 98 -22.51 20.92 -11.26
C PHE A 98 -23.62 21.95 -11.34
N ARG A 99 -24.78 21.71 -10.69
CA ARG A 99 -25.74 22.80 -10.42
C ARG A 99 -25.21 23.83 -9.41
N GLY A 100 -24.00 23.62 -8.88
CA GLY A 100 -23.34 24.53 -7.94
C GLY A 100 -23.88 24.42 -6.51
N ARG A 101 -24.68 23.39 -6.21
CA ARG A 101 -25.20 23.12 -4.87
C ARG A 101 -24.26 22.17 -4.14
N GLY A 102 -24.06 22.42 -2.85
CA GLY A 102 -23.35 21.47 -1.99
C GLY A 102 -24.15 20.18 -1.85
N ALA A 103 -23.53 19.05 -2.17
CA ALA A 103 -24.07 17.73 -1.85
C ALA A 103 -22.95 16.86 -1.28
N ALA A 104 -23.33 15.86 -0.48
CA ALA A 104 -22.43 14.83 0.03
C ALA A 104 -22.95 13.47 -0.42
N HIS A 105 -22.05 12.59 -0.88
CA HIS A 105 -22.37 11.22 -1.28
C HIS A 105 -21.54 10.24 -0.47
N VAL A 106 -22.21 9.27 0.17
CA VAL A 106 -21.55 8.21 0.92
C VAL A 106 -22.01 6.86 0.38
N ALA A 107 -21.05 6.08 -0.10
CA ALA A 107 -21.22 4.72 -0.57
C ALA A 107 -20.34 3.79 0.25
N THR A 108 -20.72 2.51 0.38
CA THR A 108 -19.75 1.48 0.83
C THR A 108 -18.59 1.42 -0.18
N SER A 109 -17.36 1.55 0.31
CA SER A 109 -16.16 1.56 -0.51
C SER A 109 -15.83 0.15 -1.03
N ALA A 110 -14.99 0.06 -2.06
CA ALA A 110 -14.49 -1.22 -2.57
C ALA A 110 -13.30 -1.79 -1.76
N ARG A 111 -12.99 -1.20 -0.59
CA ARG A 111 -11.84 -1.57 0.26
C ARG A 111 -12.15 -1.36 1.74
N ASP A 112 -13.13 -2.10 2.26
CA ASP A 112 -13.39 -2.37 3.69
C ASP A 112 -13.36 -1.17 4.67
N SER A 113 -13.50 0.06 4.16
CA SER A 113 -13.43 1.26 4.98
C SER A 113 -14.82 1.59 5.50
N ASN A 114 -15.12 1.14 6.72
CA ASN A 114 -16.28 1.59 7.51
C ASN A 114 -16.16 3.08 7.93
N ARG A 115 -15.34 3.87 7.22
CA ARG A 115 -15.05 5.26 7.53
C ARG A 115 -16.07 6.14 6.84
N PHE A 116 -16.96 6.72 7.62
CA PHE A 116 -17.82 7.81 7.21
C PHE A 116 -17.03 9.11 7.26
N THR A 117 -16.90 9.83 6.14
CA THR A 117 -16.30 11.17 6.10
C THR A 117 -17.20 12.14 5.33
N VAL A 118 -17.45 13.32 5.90
CA VAL A 118 -18.12 14.44 5.25
C VAL A 118 -17.35 15.72 5.57
N SER A 119 -16.94 16.48 4.57
CA SER A 119 -16.48 17.86 4.75
C SER A 119 -17.59 18.85 4.44
N VAL A 120 -17.51 20.08 4.97
CA VAL A 120 -18.35 21.20 4.55
C VAL A 120 -17.68 22.54 4.85
N ASN A 121 -17.82 23.51 3.95
CA ASN A 121 -17.38 24.89 4.20
C ASN A 121 -18.36 25.60 5.16
N ILE A 122 -17.87 26.04 6.31
CA ILE A 122 -18.59 26.82 7.32
C ILE A 122 -18.25 28.30 7.12
N ASP A 123 -19.28 29.14 6.94
CA ASP A 123 -19.12 30.60 6.81
C ASP A 123 -18.41 31.22 8.04
N PRO A 124 -17.83 32.44 7.94
CA PRO A 124 -17.19 33.12 9.08
C PRO A 124 -18.10 33.18 10.32
N GLN A 125 -17.54 32.99 11.51
CA GLN A 125 -18.25 33.02 12.80
C GLN A 125 -19.45 32.06 12.94
N SER A 126 -19.66 31.17 11.96
CA SER A 126 -20.85 30.31 11.88
C SER A 126 -20.65 28.96 12.57
N LYS A 127 -21.77 28.27 12.81
CA LYS A 127 -21.79 26.98 13.52
C LYS A 127 -22.36 25.89 12.62
N ALA A 128 -21.77 24.69 12.73
CA ALA A 128 -22.30 23.47 12.14
C ALA A 128 -22.47 22.37 13.19
N ALA A 129 -23.44 21.48 12.98
CA ALA A 129 -23.60 20.25 13.74
C ALA A 129 -23.73 19.06 12.79
N PHE A 130 -23.06 17.97 13.13
CA PHE A 130 -23.08 16.71 12.38
C PHE A 130 -23.72 15.65 13.25
N HIS A 131 -24.77 15.00 12.76
CA HIS A 131 -25.49 13.94 13.46
C HIS A 131 -25.47 12.67 12.60
N LEU A 132 -24.69 11.67 12.98
CA LEU A 132 -24.60 10.37 12.30
C LEU A 132 -25.30 9.30 13.14
N ARG A 133 -26.21 8.53 12.53
CA ARG A 133 -26.83 7.34 13.11
C ARG A 133 -26.35 6.07 12.41
N TYR A 134 -25.97 5.06 13.18
CA TYR A 134 -25.71 3.72 12.69
C TYR A 134 -26.26 2.67 13.66
N GLU A 135 -26.57 1.49 13.13
CA GLU A 135 -27.25 0.42 13.86
C GLU A 135 -26.62 -0.95 13.57
N GLU A 136 -26.49 -1.78 14.60
CA GLU A 136 -25.90 -3.11 14.51
C GLU A 136 -26.57 -4.11 15.48
N LEU A 137 -26.55 -5.40 15.13
CA LEU A 137 -26.80 -6.47 16.10
C LEU A 137 -25.47 -6.89 16.70
N LEU A 138 -25.36 -6.79 18.02
CA LEU A 138 -24.17 -7.21 18.76
C LEU A 138 -24.06 -8.75 18.73
N VAL A 139 -22.91 -9.25 18.31
CA VAL A 139 -22.64 -10.69 18.21
C VAL A 139 -21.93 -11.17 19.47
N ARG A 140 -22.46 -12.20 20.12
CA ARG A 140 -21.82 -12.82 21.28
C ARG A 140 -20.58 -13.61 20.84
N LYS A 141 -19.44 -13.35 21.47
CA LYS A 141 -18.18 -14.09 21.28
C LYS A 141 -17.45 -14.20 22.61
N ASN A 142 -16.78 -15.33 22.88
CA ASN A 142 -15.98 -15.53 24.10
C ASN A 142 -16.74 -15.15 25.39
N ASP A 143 -18.01 -15.58 25.46
CA ASP A 143 -18.95 -15.38 26.57
C ASP A 143 -19.34 -13.91 26.88
N LYS A 144 -19.28 -13.03 25.89
CA LYS A 144 -19.65 -11.61 26.02
C LYS A 144 -20.16 -11.01 24.71
N TYR A 145 -20.87 -9.89 24.82
CA TYR A 145 -21.03 -8.91 23.75
C TYR A 145 -20.01 -7.79 23.95
N GLU A 146 -19.41 -7.27 22.88
CA GLU A 146 -18.61 -6.04 22.92
C GLU A 146 -19.30 -4.93 22.12
N ILE A 147 -19.46 -3.76 22.71
CA ILE A 147 -19.83 -2.52 22.03
C ILE A 147 -18.54 -1.74 21.82
N VAL A 148 -18.12 -1.51 20.57
CA VAL A 148 -16.83 -0.88 20.23
C VAL A 148 -17.06 0.49 19.59
N LEU A 149 -16.71 1.55 20.31
CA LEU A 149 -16.90 2.93 19.88
C LEU A 149 -15.55 3.56 19.53
N ASN A 150 -15.30 3.76 18.24
CA ASN A 150 -14.09 4.43 17.76
C ASN A 150 -14.16 5.93 18.04
N MET A 151 -13.28 6.43 18.92
CA MET A 151 -13.13 7.84 19.23
C MET A 151 -12.02 8.44 18.37
N ASN A 152 -12.35 9.48 17.61
CA ASN A 152 -11.38 10.30 16.87
C ASN A 152 -11.97 11.70 16.61
N PRO A 153 -12.00 12.59 17.62
CA PRO A 153 -12.55 13.94 17.47
C PRO A 153 -11.63 14.87 16.65
N GLY A 154 -10.36 14.52 16.42
CA GLY A 154 -9.37 15.35 15.71
C GLY A 154 -8.86 16.57 16.49
N GLN A 155 -9.51 16.94 17.59
CA GLN A 155 -9.13 18.01 18.52
C GLN A 155 -9.45 17.57 19.96
N TYR A 156 -8.83 18.20 20.96
CA TYR A 156 -9.28 18.07 22.35
C TYR A 156 -10.58 18.86 22.56
N VAL A 157 -11.60 18.25 23.17
CA VAL A 157 -12.96 18.80 23.20
C VAL A 157 -13.39 19.09 24.64
N GLU A 158 -13.89 20.30 24.91
CA GLU A 158 -14.30 20.72 26.26
C GLU A 158 -15.51 19.91 26.78
N ASP A 159 -16.50 19.69 25.92
CA ASP A 159 -17.66 18.81 26.18
C ASP A 159 -17.57 17.53 25.33
N PHE A 160 -16.74 16.59 25.79
CA PHE A 160 -16.66 15.23 25.24
C PHE A 160 -17.45 14.27 26.14
N GLU A 161 -18.42 13.53 25.58
CA GLU A 161 -19.25 12.60 26.35
C GLU A 161 -19.61 11.34 25.56
N VAL A 162 -19.43 10.18 26.17
CA VAL A 162 -19.90 8.88 25.66
C VAL A 162 -20.90 8.30 26.65
N VAL A 163 -22.11 8.03 26.18
CA VAL A 163 -23.22 7.44 26.95
C VAL A 163 -23.62 6.13 26.30
N VAL A 164 -23.63 5.03 27.05
CA VAL A 164 -24.15 3.74 26.60
C VAL A 164 -25.26 3.30 27.55
N ASN A 165 -26.48 3.22 27.03
CA ASN A 165 -27.66 2.74 27.75
C ASN A 165 -27.99 1.33 27.27
N ILE A 166 -27.94 0.34 28.15
CA ILE A 166 -28.26 -1.05 27.84
C ILE A 166 -29.57 -1.41 28.56
N ASN A 167 -30.51 -2.03 27.85
CA ASN A 167 -31.80 -2.48 28.38
C ASN A 167 -32.27 -3.77 27.68
N GLU A 168 -32.05 -4.92 28.32
CA GLU A 168 -32.25 -6.24 27.73
C GLU A 168 -33.58 -6.91 28.13
N SER A 169 -33.94 -7.97 27.42
CA SER A 169 -35.04 -8.87 27.79
C SER A 169 -34.77 -9.65 29.09
N ARG A 170 -33.50 -9.78 29.50
CA ARG A 170 -33.03 -10.65 30.58
C ARG A 170 -32.08 -9.92 31.53
N PRO A 171 -31.94 -10.39 32.79
CA PRO A 171 -31.04 -9.79 33.76
C PRO A 171 -29.59 -9.77 33.29
N MET A 172 -28.85 -8.73 33.68
CA MET A 172 -27.42 -8.58 33.42
C MET A 172 -26.61 -9.61 34.21
N LYS A 173 -25.75 -10.38 33.53
CA LYS A 173 -24.78 -11.29 34.14
C LYS A 173 -23.55 -10.52 34.63
N PHE A 174 -23.08 -9.57 33.83
CA PHE A 174 -22.11 -8.54 34.20
C PHE A 174 -22.15 -7.39 33.18
N VAL A 175 -21.65 -6.22 33.58
CA VAL A 175 -21.32 -5.08 32.70
C VAL A 175 -19.99 -4.51 33.16
N LYS A 176 -19.05 -4.24 32.25
CA LYS A 176 -17.76 -3.61 32.56
C LYS A 176 -17.19 -2.81 31.38
N VAL A 177 -16.32 -1.85 31.69
CA VAL A 177 -15.59 -1.04 30.71
C VAL A 177 -14.09 -1.36 30.86
N PRO A 178 -13.48 -2.14 29.94
CA PRO A 178 -12.04 -2.35 29.93
C PRO A 178 -11.25 -1.08 29.54
N TYR A 179 -9.92 -1.17 29.67
CA TYR A 179 -8.97 -0.16 29.19
C TYR A 179 -9.16 0.20 27.71
N LEU A 180 -8.84 1.44 27.35
CA LEU A 180 -8.90 1.91 25.96
C LEU A 180 -7.89 1.16 25.06
N ARG A 181 -8.29 0.87 23.81
CA ARG A 181 -7.44 0.17 22.82
C ARG A 181 -6.95 1.11 21.71
N SER A 182 -5.75 0.85 21.18
CA SER A 182 -5.21 1.54 20.00
C SER A 182 -5.69 0.87 18.71
N GLY A 183 -6.96 1.07 18.36
CA GLY A 183 -7.57 0.37 17.23
C GLY A 183 -7.67 -1.15 17.48
N ASN A 184 -7.28 -1.95 16.48
CA ASN A 184 -7.35 -3.41 16.57
C ASN A 184 -6.29 -4.03 17.50
N GLU A 185 -5.24 -3.29 17.85
CA GLU A 185 -4.16 -3.81 18.69
C GLU A 185 -4.66 -4.09 20.12
N VAL A 186 -4.50 -5.34 20.56
CA VAL A 186 -4.76 -5.75 21.95
C VAL A 186 -3.64 -5.24 22.84
N VAL A 187 -3.72 -3.97 23.23
CA VAL A 187 -2.80 -3.36 24.20
C VAL A 187 -2.89 -4.14 25.52
N LYS A 188 -1.73 -4.50 26.09
CA LYS A 188 -1.65 -5.16 27.40
C LYS A 188 -2.30 -4.27 28.46
N ASP A 189 -3.06 -4.90 29.36
CA ASP A 189 -3.75 -4.25 30.48
C ASP A 189 -2.83 -3.22 31.19
N SER A 190 -3.15 -1.95 31.02
CA SER A 190 -2.37 -0.82 31.55
C SER A 190 -3.28 0.11 32.34
N PRO A 191 -3.07 0.30 33.65
CA PRO A 191 -3.86 1.22 34.47
C PRO A 191 -3.91 2.65 33.92
N ASP A 192 -2.87 3.09 33.20
CA ASP A 192 -2.79 4.42 32.57
C ASP A 192 -3.77 4.61 31.40
N LEU A 193 -4.46 3.54 30.97
CA LEU A 193 -5.49 3.51 29.93
C LEU A 193 -6.91 3.34 30.50
N ASP A 194 -7.09 3.41 31.82
CA ASP A 194 -8.42 3.33 32.43
C ASP A 194 -9.26 4.57 32.04
N PRO A 195 -10.42 4.40 31.36
CA PRO A 195 -11.30 5.53 31.07
C PRO A 195 -11.96 6.12 32.33
N GLU A 196 -11.94 5.44 33.48
CA GLU A 196 -12.66 5.83 34.71
C GLU A 196 -14.16 6.08 34.45
N ALA A 197 -14.76 5.28 33.56
CA ALA A 197 -16.15 5.41 33.15
C ALA A 197 -17.11 5.03 34.28
N GLY A 198 -18.10 5.87 34.56
CA GLY A 198 -19.12 5.59 35.56
C GLY A 198 -20.11 4.54 35.03
N VAL A 199 -20.25 3.42 35.74
CA VAL A 199 -21.22 2.35 35.42
C VAL A 199 -22.30 2.33 36.51
N THR A 200 -23.56 2.50 36.12
CA THR A 200 -24.72 2.52 37.03
C THR A 200 -25.74 1.48 36.57
N SER A 201 -26.10 0.53 37.43
CA SER A 201 -27.26 -0.35 37.20
C SER A 201 -28.54 0.47 37.30
N VAL A 202 -29.38 0.40 36.27
CA VAL A 202 -30.69 1.09 36.20
C VAL A 202 -31.77 0.20 36.79
N ASN A 203 -31.71 -1.10 36.50
CA ASN A 203 -32.51 -2.18 37.06
C ASN A 203 -31.77 -3.51 36.79
N GLU A 204 -32.39 -4.65 37.09
CA GLU A 204 -31.78 -5.98 36.85
C GLU A 204 -31.43 -6.25 35.37
N ASN A 205 -32.21 -5.70 34.43
CA ASN A 205 -32.07 -5.87 32.98
C ASN A 205 -31.29 -4.74 32.29
N GLY A 206 -30.83 -3.72 33.04
CA GLY A 206 -30.40 -2.46 32.43
C GLY A 206 -29.27 -1.75 33.15
N SER A 207 -28.41 -1.09 32.38
CA SER A 207 -27.24 -0.35 32.89
C SER A 207 -26.94 0.86 32.02
N ALA A 208 -26.53 1.95 32.66
CA ALA A 208 -26.06 3.17 32.03
C ALA A 208 -24.56 3.35 32.29
N ILE A 209 -23.79 3.55 31.22
CA ILE A 209 -22.36 3.84 31.26
C ILE A 209 -22.17 5.28 30.79
N ASN A 210 -21.40 6.08 31.52
CA ASN A 210 -21.07 7.46 31.17
C ASN A 210 -19.56 7.70 31.27
N PHE A 211 -18.96 8.20 30.20
CA PHE A 211 -17.56 8.61 30.13
C PHE A 211 -17.47 10.06 29.66
N LYS A 212 -17.06 10.95 30.56
CA LYS A 212 -16.98 12.41 30.34
C LYS A 212 -15.59 12.95 30.74
N PRO A 213 -14.53 12.68 29.96
CA PRO A 213 -13.16 13.01 30.31
C PRO A 213 -12.87 14.50 30.20
N SER A 214 -12.25 15.09 31.23
CA SER A 214 -11.71 16.46 31.16
C SER A 214 -10.57 16.55 30.13
N ILE A 215 -10.26 17.76 29.63
CA ILE A 215 -9.12 18.00 28.73
C ILE A 215 -7.81 17.39 29.28
N SER A 216 -7.58 17.47 30.59
CA SER A 216 -6.39 16.88 31.24
C SER A 216 -6.38 15.35 31.17
N LYS A 217 -7.52 14.69 31.38
CA LYS A 217 -7.66 13.23 31.23
C LYS A 217 -7.55 12.80 29.77
N GLN A 218 -8.16 13.54 28.83
CA GLN A 218 -8.00 13.31 27.38
C GLN A 218 -6.53 13.38 26.95
N LYS A 219 -5.78 14.40 27.38
CA LYS A 219 -4.33 14.52 27.13
C LYS A 219 -3.53 13.39 27.77
N SER A 220 -3.91 12.91 28.95
CA SER A 220 -3.25 11.77 29.60
C SER A 220 -3.46 10.48 28.83
N LEU A 221 -4.71 10.15 28.49
CA LEU A 221 -5.07 8.96 27.73
C LEU A 221 -4.46 8.98 26.32
N SER A 222 -4.46 10.13 25.64
CA SER A 222 -3.83 10.29 24.32
C SER A 222 -2.31 10.01 24.36
N ARG A 223 -1.60 10.49 25.39
CA ARG A 223 -0.17 10.16 25.60
C ARG A 223 0.05 8.67 25.87
N SER A 224 -0.79 8.03 26.68
CA SER A 224 -0.73 6.59 26.95
C SER A 224 -1.03 5.72 25.71
N LEU A 225 -1.84 6.22 24.78
CA LEU A 225 -2.18 5.57 23.49
C LEU A 225 -1.20 5.93 22.35
N HIS A 226 -0.06 6.57 22.65
CA HIS A 226 0.92 7.04 21.66
C HIS A 226 0.35 8.02 20.60
N GLY A 227 -0.73 8.73 20.92
CA GLY A 227 -1.32 9.75 20.06
C GLY A 227 -0.43 10.99 19.92
N LYS A 228 -0.36 11.56 18.70
CA LYS A 228 0.33 12.82 18.42
C LYS A 228 -0.30 13.98 19.22
N GLU A 229 0.51 14.83 19.83
CA GLU A 229 0.00 16.02 20.52
C GLU A 229 -0.71 16.96 19.54
N GLY A 230 -1.98 17.29 19.84
CA GLY A 230 -2.84 18.13 19.01
C GLY A 230 -4.09 17.41 18.49
N ASN A 231 -3.99 16.13 18.15
CA ASN A 231 -5.03 15.37 17.43
C ASN A 231 -6.25 14.93 18.28
N GLY A 232 -6.34 15.35 19.54
CA GLY A 232 -7.39 14.93 20.46
C GLY A 232 -7.23 13.53 21.06
N LEU A 233 -8.31 12.98 21.59
CA LEU A 233 -8.36 11.62 22.15
C LEU A 233 -8.70 10.62 21.05
N VAL A 234 -7.68 9.88 20.57
CA VAL A 234 -7.84 8.82 19.57
C VAL A 234 -7.76 7.46 20.26
N GLY A 235 -8.72 6.57 20.03
CA GLY A 235 -8.74 5.21 20.58
C GLY A 235 -10.12 4.55 20.55
N GLN A 236 -10.22 3.29 20.96
CA GLN A 236 -11.50 2.59 21.10
C GLN A 236 -11.98 2.60 22.55
N PHE A 237 -13.20 3.10 22.76
CA PHE A 237 -13.95 2.91 24.00
C PHE A 237 -14.81 1.66 23.86
N VAL A 238 -14.64 0.69 24.77
CA VAL A 238 -15.30 -0.62 24.68
C VAL A 238 -16.17 -0.83 25.92
N VAL A 239 -17.39 -1.34 25.73
CA VAL A 239 -18.24 -1.85 26.82
C VAL A 239 -18.45 -3.34 26.61
N GLN A 240 -18.22 -4.14 27.65
CA GLN A 240 -18.41 -5.59 27.66
C GLN A 240 -19.56 -5.96 28.60
N TYR A 241 -20.51 -6.76 28.13
CA TYR A 241 -21.59 -7.30 28.97
C TYR A 241 -22.03 -8.69 28.51
N ASP A 242 -22.78 -9.39 29.35
CA ASP A 242 -23.55 -10.60 28.99
C ASP A 242 -24.84 -10.64 29.83
N VAL A 243 -25.82 -11.43 29.40
CA VAL A 243 -27.11 -11.62 30.10
C VAL A 243 -27.19 -13.00 30.76
N VAL A 244 -28.05 -13.14 31.76
CA VAL A 244 -28.40 -14.43 32.38
C VAL A 244 -29.20 -15.27 31.37
N ARG A 245 -28.79 -16.51 31.12
CA ARG A 245 -29.30 -17.34 30.02
C ARG A 245 -30.31 -18.38 30.48
N ASP A 246 -31.07 -18.89 29.52
CA ASP A 246 -32.04 -19.97 29.76
C ASP A 246 -31.41 -21.35 29.50
N PRO A 247 -31.39 -22.26 30.47
CA PRO A 247 -30.96 -23.64 30.21
C PRO A 247 -31.95 -24.43 29.35
N GLN A 248 -33.21 -23.99 29.17
CA GLN A 248 -34.25 -24.77 28.50
C GLN A 248 -34.24 -24.67 26.96
N GLY A 249 -33.51 -23.71 26.38
CA GLY A 249 -33.44 -23.56 24.93
C GLY A 249 -33.36 -22.16 24.37
N GLY A 250 -32.95 -21.16 25.16
CA GLY A 250 -32.93 -19.76 24.71
C GLY A 250 -34.29 -19.06 24.80
N GLU A 251 -34.41 -17.92 24.12
CA GLU A 251 -35.56 -17.03 24.22
C GLU A 251 -36.07 -16.57 22.86
N ILE A 252 -37.37 -16.29 22.80
CA ILE A 252 -38.05 -15.69 21.67
C ILE A 252 -38.74 -14.44 22.15
N LEU A 253 -38.48 -13.33 21.49
CA LEU A 253 -39.14 -12.06 21.69
C LEU A 253 -40.06 -11.81 20.50
N VAL A 254 -41.33 -11.50 20.75
CA VAL A 254 -42.33 -11.18 19.72
C VAL A 254 -42.96 -9.82 20.00
N ASP A 255 -43.03 -8.94 19.00
CA ASP A 255 -43.70 -7.64 19.11
C ASP A 255 -45.20 -7.71 18.77
N GLU A 256 -45.92 -6.61 18.98
CA GLU A 256 -47.38 -6.54 18.72
C GLU A 256 -47.74 -6.69 17.23
N SER A 257 -46.80 -6.40 16.32
CA SER A 257 -46.94 -6.55 14.87
C SER A 257 -46.64 -7.97 14.39
N GLY A 258 -46.21 -8.88 15.28
CA GLY A 258 -45.87 -10.26 14.97
C GLY A 258 -44.44 -10.47 14.45
N TYR A 259 -43.59 -9.45 14.45
CA TYR A 259 -42.17 -9.63 14.20
C TYR A 259 -41.52 -10.29 15.42
N PHE A 260 -40.61 -11.23 15.18
CA PHE A 260 -39.90 -11.91 16.26
C PHE A 260 -38.39 -11.98 16.05
N ILE A 261 -37.66 -12.12 17.15
CA ILE A 261 -36.29 -12.62 17.17
C ILE A 261 -36.17 -13.75 18.18
N HIS A 262 -35.42 -14.79 17.81
CA HIS A 262 -35.15 -15.97 18.61
C HIS A 262 -33.65 -16.04 18.84
N PHE A 263 -33.21 -15.90 20.10
CA PHE A 263 -31.82 -16.06 20.53
C PHE A 263 -31.63 -17.46 21.13
N PHE A 264 -30.63 -18.19 20.66
CA PHE A 264 -30.36 -19.58 21.02
C PHE A 264 -28.90 -19.76 21.44
N ALA A 265 -28.70 -19.96 22.74
CA ALA A 265 -27.40 -20.23 23.36
C ALA A 265 -27.61 -21.01 24.68
N PRO A 266 -27.93 -22.32 24.61
CA PRO A 266 -28.06 -23.16 25.80
C PRO A 266 -26.74 -23.24 26.58
N GLU A 267 -26.81 -23.11 27.90
CA GLU A 267 -25.65 -23.27 28.80
C GLU A 267 -25.43 -24.74 29.22
N ASN A 268 -24.25 -25.04 29.75
CA ASN A 268 -23.87 -26.34 30.35
C ASN A 268 -23.86 -27.56 29.40
N LEU A 269 -23.78 -27.34 28.10
CA LEU A 269 -23.56 -28.42 27.14
C LEU A 269 -22.10 -28.90 27.17
N PRO A 270 -21.83 -30.22 27.27
CA PRO A 270 -20.50 -30.76 27.04
C PRO A 270 -20.09 -30.54 25.58
N PRO A 271 -18.86 -30.07 25.31
CA PRO A 271 -18.40 -29.84 23.95
C PRO A 271 -18.26 -31.14 23.16
N LEU A 272 -18.51 -31.05 21.87
CA LEU A 272 -18.17 -32.07 20.88
C LEU A 272 -16.64 -32.18 20.78
N HIS A 273 -16.15 -33.41 20.67
CA HIS A 273 -14.79 -33.66 20.20
C HIS A 273 -14.67 -33.18 18.75
N LYS A 274 -13.56 -32.57 18.37
CA LYS A 274 -13.38 -32.02 17.02
C LYS A 274 -12.24 -32.68 16.26
N GLN A 275 -12.41 -32.75 14.94
CA GLN A 275 -11.36 -33.08 14.00
C GLN A 275 -10.99 -31.79 13.25
N VAL A 276 -9.78 -31.27 13.48
CA VAL A 276 -9.33 -29.99 12.89
C VAL A 276 -8.22 -30.20 11.86
N ILE A 277 -8.48 -29.86 10.61
CA ILE A 277 -7.46 -29.83 9.57
C ILE A 277 -6.95 -28.41 9.43
N PHE A 278 -5.67 -28.19 9.79
CA PHE A 278 -4.98 -26.93 9.57
C PHE A 278 -4.34 -26.95 8.19
N ILE A 279 -4.79 -26.07 7.29
CA ILE A 279 -4.26 -25.92 5.94
C ILE A 279 -3.53 -24.57 5.88
N LEU A 280 -2.19 -24.64 5.87
CA LEU A 280 -1.31 -23.52 6.16
C LEU A 280 -0.47 -23.15 4.94
N ASP A 281 -0.62 -21.91 4.49
CA ASP A 281 0.18 -21.32 3.41
C ASP A 281 1.63 -21.10 3.86
N VAL A 282 2.56 -21.57 3.04
CA VAL A 282 4.01 -21.33 3.19
C VAL A 282 4.62 -20.87 1.86
N SER A 283 3.84 -20.20 1.02
CA SER A 283 4.32 -19.57 -0.21
C SER A 283 5.34 -18.45 0.08
N GLY A 284 6.03 -17.97 -0.96
CA GLY A 284 7.09 -16.97 -0.79
C GLY A 284 6.63 -15.63 -0.20
N SER A 285 5.34 -15.27 -0.32
CA SER A 285 4.75 -14.05 0.25
C SER A 285 4.67 -14.08 1.78
N MET A 286 4.55 -15.27 2.37
CA MET A 286 4.52 -15.48 3.83
C MET A 286 5.86 -15.16 4.53
N GLY A 287 6.92 -14.83 3.77
CA GLY A 287 8.25 -14.56 4.31
C GLY A 287 8.31 -13.48 5.40
N GLY A 288 9.31 -13.60 6.29
CA GLY A 288 9.56 -12.63 7.36
C GLY A 288 8.55 -12.73 8.51
N ARG A 289 7.82 -11.64 8.80
CA ARG A 289 6.97 -11.57 10.00
C ARG A 289 5.75 -12.50 9.93
N LYS A 290 5.12 -12.66 8.75
CA LYS A 290 3.90 -13.46 8.59
C LYS A 290 4.08 -14.92 8.98
N ILE A 291 5.09 -15.61 8.42
CA ILE A 291 5.42 -17.00 8.81
C ILE A 291 5.83 -17.10 10.29
N THR A 292 6.50 -16.08 10.85
CA THR A 292 6.88 -16.05 12.26
C THR A 292 5.65 -15.97 13.19
N GLN A 293 4.73 -15.06 12.88
CA GLN A 293 3.47 -14.87 13.61
C GLN A 293 2.52 -16.06 13.44
N LEU A 294 2.51 -16.71 12.27
CA LEU A 294 1.81 -17.97 12.05
C LEU A 294 2.35 -19.07 12.98
N LYS A 295 3.68 -19.24 13.06
CA LYS A 295 4.31 -20.22 13.95
C LYS A 295 4.00 -19.94 15.42
N GLU A 296 4.04 -18.69 15.84
CA GLU A 296 3.69 -18.28 17.21
C GLU A 296 2.22 -18.60 17.56
N ALA A 297 1.30 -18.23 16.68
CA ALA A 297 -0.12 -18.54 16.85
C ALA A 297 -0.37 -20.05 16.89
N MET A 298 0.18 -20.81 15.92
CA MET A 298 0.01 -22.26 15.85
C MET A 298 0.61 -23.00 17.06
N ASN A 299 1.73 -22.52 17.62
CA ASN A 299 2.28 -23.08 18.86
C ASN A 299 1.34 -22.92 20.07
N SER A 300 0.53 -21.85 20.09
CA SER A 300 -0.49 -21.62 21.12
C SER A 300 -1.74 -22.46 20.84
N ILE A 301 -2.27 -22.40 19.62
CA ILE A 301 -3.46 -23.12 19.14
C ILE A 301 -3.33 -24.64 19.34
N LEU A 302 -2.17 -25.23 18.99
CA LEU A 302 -1.91 -26.66 19.21
C LEU A 302 -1.91 -27.04 20.70
N GLY A 303 -1.65 -26.09 21.60
CA GLY A 303 -1.73 -26.29 23.05
C GLY A 303 -3.15 -26.20 23.62
N GLU A 304 -4.13 -25.69 22.85
CA GLU A 304 -5.54 -25.59 23.25
C GLU A 304 -6.39 -26.81 22.80
N LEU A 305 -5.81 -27.71 22.00
CA LEU A 305 -6.44 -28.98 21.62
C LEU A 305 -6.59 -29.93 22.81
N LYS A 306 -7.72 -30.65 22.88
CA LYS A 306 -8.00 -31.62 23.96
C LYS A 306 -7.54 -33.03 23.55
N PRO A 307 -7.13 -33.92 24.48
CA PRO A 307 -6.64 -35.27 24.15
C PRO A 307 -7.59 -36.13 23.30
N GLU A 308 -8.89 -35.84 23.35
CA GLU A 308 -9.94 -36.52 22.59
C GLU A 308 -10.16 -35.93 21.18
N ASP A 309 -9.66 -34.72 20.91
CA ASP A 309 -9.67 -34.10 19.59
C ASP A 309 -8.67 -34.80 18.65
N THR A 310 -8.92 -34.75 17.34
CA THR A 310 -7.93 -35.12 16.32
C THR A 310 -7.55 -33.94 15.45
N PHE A 311 -6.35 -33.98 14.86
CA PHE A 311 -5.90 -32.94 13.95
C PHE A 311 -4.95 -33.46 12.86
N SER A 312 -4.81 -32.66 11.80
CA SER A 312 -3.80 -32.83 10.75
C SER A 312 -3.21 -31.48 10.37
N ILE A 313 -1.95 -31.50 9.91
CA ILE A 313 -1.26 -30.33 9.35
C ILE A 313 -1.04 -30.60 7.85
N VAL A 314 -1.64 -29.75 7.03
CA VAL A 314 -1.42 -29.66 5.58
C VAL A 314 -0.66 -28.36 5.33
N GLU A 315 0.53 -28.48 4.80
CA GLU A 315 1.39 -27.36 4.38
C GLU A 315 1.26 -27.23 2.86
N PHE A 316 1.12 -26.01 2.34
CA PHE A 316 1.03 -25.83 0.89
C PHE A 316 1.80 -24.61 0.36
N ASN A 317 2.43 -24.81 -0.79
CA ASN A 317 2.97 -23.77 -1.64
C ASN A 317 2.84 -24.20 -3.13
N SER A 318 3.96 -24.33 -3.87
CA SER A 318 3.98 -24.98 -5.19
C SER A 318 3.78 -26.50 -5.13
N ASP A 319 4.09 -27.12 -3.99
CA ASP A 319 3.77 -28.49 -3.65
C ASP A 319 2.76 -28.49 -2.48
N VAL A 320 2.04 -29.60 -2.28
CA VAL A 320 1.20 -29.78 -1.08
C VAL A 320 1.69 -30.96 -0.27
N LEU A 321 2.01 -30.73 1.00
CA LEU A 321 2.62 -31.67 1.92
C LEU A 321 1.64 -32.00 3.04
N VAL A 322 1.44 -33.29 3.34
CA VAL A 322 0.65 -33.72 4.50
C VAL A 322 1.57 -34.46 5.46
N TRP A 323 1.63 -33.94 6.69
CA TRP A 323 2.56 -34.39 7.71
C TRP A 323 2.01 -35.56 8.53
N ASN A 324 2.88 -36.53 8.79
CA ASN A 324 2.65 -37.57 9.79
C ASN A 324 3.19 -37.08 11.14
N VAL A 325 2.29 -36.88 12.10
CA VAL A 325 2.63 -36.31 13.41
C VAL A 325 3.36 -37.32 14.30
N HIS A 326 3.21 -38.64 14.10
CA HIS A 326 3.97 -39.63 14.87
C HIS A 326 5.45 -39.65 14.45
N THR A 327 5.75 -39.57 13.16
CA THR A 327 7.15 -39.65 12.66
C THR A 327 7.83 -38.29 12.54
N VAL A 328 7.08 -37.18 12.51
CA VAL A 328 7.59 -35.82 12.21
C VAL A 328 8.16 -35.76 10.78
N GLU A 329 7.49 -36.42 9.84
CA GLU A 329 7.89 -36.53 8.44
C GLU A 329 6.70 -36.32 7.49
N VAL A 330 6.97 -35.92 6.26
CA VAL A 330 5.96 -35.82 5.19
C VAL A 330 5.76 -37.21 4.56
N THR A 331 4.61 -37.85 4.79
CA THR A 331 4.29 -39.16 4.20
C THR A 331 3.39 -39.07 2.96
N TYR A 332 2.87 -37.89 2.64
CA TYR A 332 2.18 -37.62 1.39
C TYR A 332 2.60 -36.27 0.83
N LYS A 333 2.95 -36.26 -0.46
CA LYS A 333 3.33 -35.08 -1.22
C LYS A 333 2.64 -35.12 -2.58
N GLU A 334 1.79 -34.13 -2.84
CA GLU A 334 1.29 -33.85 -4.20
C GLU A 334 2.22 -32.82 -4.84
N GLN A 335 2.77 -33.15 -6.01
CA GLN A 335 3.61 -32.23 -6.77
C GLN A 335 2.84 -31.68 -7.97
N SER A 336 2.92 -30.37 -8.16
CA SER A 336 2.45 -29.75 -9.40
C SER A 336 3.30 -30.26 -10.57
N ARG A 337 2.63 -30.80 -11.61
CA ARG A 337 3.30 -31.43 -12.78
C ARG A 337 4.05 -30.47 -13.70
N GLU A 338 4.10 -29.19 -13.36
CA GLU A 338 4.79 -28.13 -14.12
C GLU A 338 6.27 -27.95 -13.70
N ASN A 339 6.74 -28.71 -12.71
CA ASN A 339 8.16 -28.77 -12.32
C ASN A 339 9.04 -29.51 -13.36
N ILE A 340 9.26 -28.88 -14.52
CA ILE A 340 10.47 -29.08 -15.31
C ILE A 340 11.43 -27.93 -14.95
N PHE A 341 12.66 -28.28 -14.55
CA PHE A 341 13.73 -27.44 -13.98
C PHE A 341 13.67 -27.11 -12.48
N GLN A 342 14.30 -27.99 -11.68
CA GLN A 342 15.04 -27.57 -10.48
C GLN A 342 16.53 -27.94 -10.63
N PRO A 343 17.48 -27.01 -10.43
CA PRO A 343 18.88 -27.34 -10.22
C PRO A 343 19.11 -27.72 -8.74
N ILE A 344 19.61 -28.93 -8.50
CA ILE A 344 19.74 -29.51 -7.15
C ILE A 344 20.79 -28.76 -6.31
N ARG A 345 20.35 -27.99 -5.31
CA ARG A 345 21.14 -27.63 -4.11
C ARG A 345 20.25 -27.37 -2.88
N ASN A 346 19.65 -28.43 -2.37
CA ASN A 346 19.37 -28.58 -0.94
C ASN A 346 19.97 -29.92 -0.48
N PRO A 347 20.33 -30.10 0.81
CA PRO A 347 20.69 -31.43 1.31
C PRO A 347 19.53 -32.40 1.06
N PRO A 348 19.79 -33.72 0.92
CA PRO A 348 18.72 -34.66 0.66
C PRO A 348 17.69 -34.61 1.78
N LEU A 349 16.47 -34.20 1.44
CA LEU A 349 15.28 -34.64 2.16
C LEU A 349 15.36 -36.17 2.28
N PRO A 350 14.97 -36.77 3.42
CA PRO A 350 15.06 -38.21 3.61
C PRO A 350 14.41 -38.92 2.42
N GLU A 351 15.10 -39.94 1.88
CA GLU A 351 14.66 -40.64 0.67
C GLU A 351 13.21 -41.09 0.84
N ILE A 352 12.31 -40.59 -0.03
CA ILE A 352 10.92 -41.06 -0.06
C ILE A 352 10.91 -42.48 -0.65
N GLN A 353 11.20 -43.46 0.21
CA GLN A 353 11.02 -44.86 -0.11
C GLN A 353 9.57 -45.25 0.16
N ARG A 354 8.84 -45.47 -0.93
CA ARG A 354 7.78 -46.49 -1.04
C ARG A 354 6.68 -46.41 0.02
N ASP A 355 5.82 -45.40 -0.09
CA ASP A 355 4.36 -45.55 -0.22
C ASP A 355 3.68 -44.18 0.01
N ASN A 356 3.01 -43.62 -1.01
CA ASN A 356 2.27 -42.34 -0.91
C ASN A 356 0.97 -42.52 -0.10
N ILE A 357 1.09 -42.76 1.19
CA ILE A 357 -0.02 -42.94 2.11
C ILE A 357 -0.36 -41.60 2.74
N LEU A 358 -1.49 -41.02 2.28
CA LEU A 358 -2.14 -39.88 2.94
C LEU A 358 -2.45 -40.28 4.40
N PRO A 359 -1.81 -39.64 5.39
CA PRO A 359 -1.94 -40.04 6.78
C PRO A 359 -3.34 -39.70 7.34
N PRO A 360 -3.80 -40.39 8.39
CA PRO A 360 -5.04 -40.04 9.09
C PRO A 360 -4.87 -38.76 9.93
N ALA A 361 -5.96 -38.29 10.55
CA ALA A 361 -5.85 -37.35 11.65
C ALA A 361 -5.32 -38.03 12.92
N PHE A 362 -4.52 -37.30 13.70
CA PHE A 362 -3.85 -37.79 14.90
C PHE A 362 -4.53 -37.26 16.15
N LYS A 363 -4.69 -38.07 17.20
CA LYS A 363 -5.20 -37.59 18.49
C LYS A 363 -4.26 -36.56 19.10
N ALA A 364 -4.79 -35.51 19.72
CA ALA A 364 -4.00 -34.46 20.36
C ALA A 364 -3.46 -34.87 21.75
N THR A 365 -2.75 -36.00 21.79
CA THR A 365 -1.93 -36.39 22.95
C THR A 365 -0.78 -35.39 23.13
N GLU A 366 -0.24 -35.29 24.35
CA GLU A 366 0.89 -34.40 24.65
C GLU A 366 2.11 -34.65 23.72
N GLU A 367 2.40 -35.92 23.41
CA GLU A 367 3.43 -36.31 22.45
C GLU A 367 3.15 -35.77 21.04
N ASN A 368 1.93 -35.98 20.52
CA ASN A 368 1.53 -35.49 19.20
C ASN A 368 1.48 -33.97 19.12
N ILE A 369 1.08 -33.28 20.19
CA ILE A 369 1.14 -31.81 20.27
C ILE A 369 2.59 -31.33 20.19
N ASN A 370 3.51 -31.96 20.92
CA ASN A 370 4.93 -31.60 20.89
C ASN A 370 5.58 -31.89 19.53
N ASN A 371 5.22 -33.01 18.88
CA ASN A 371 5.63 -33.32 17.52
C ASN A 371 5.07 -32.33 16.49
N ALA A 372 3.80 -31.94 16.63
CA ALA A 372 3.18 -30.91 15.79
C ALA A 372 3.85 -29.54 15.95
N LYS A 373 4.22 -29.14 17.17
CA LYS A 373 5.00 -27.91 17.40
C LYS A 373 6.38 -27.95 16.73
N ARG A 374 7.01 -29.13 16.66
CA ARG A 374 8.24 -29.33 15.87
C ARG A 374 8.01 -29.17 14.37
N ILE A 375 6.91 -29.72 13.83
CA ILE A 375 6.50 -29.54 12.42
C ILE A 375 6.29 -28.04 12.12
N ILE A 376 5.49 -27.34 12.94
CA ILE A 376 5.27 -25.89 12.80
C ILE A 376 6.60 -25.13 12.84
N GLY A 377 7.54 -25.51 13.72
CA GLY A 377 8.88 -24.92 13.77
C GLY A 377 9.67 -25.04 12.46
N GLN A 378 9.45 -26.11 11.68
CA GLN A 378 10.15 -26.43 10.43
C GLN A 378 9.57 -25.76 9.18
N LEU A 379 8.37 -25.17 9.22
CA LEU A 379 7.74 -24.54 8.04
C LEU A 379 8.61 -23.41 7.46
N GLU A 380 8.83 -23.39 6.15
CA GLU A 380 9.66 -22.37 5.48
C GLU A 380 8.93 -21.74 4.29
N ALA A 381 8.89 -20.40 4.26
CA ALA A 381 8.19 -19.63 3.23
C ALA A 381 8.95 -19.67 1.89
N MET A 382 8.40 -20.37 0.89
CA MET A 382 8.98 -20.53 -0.45
C MET A 382 7.92 -20.95 -1.49
N GLY A 383 8.20 -20.74 -2.78
CA GLY A 383 7.32 -21.21 -3.86
C GLY A 383 6.08 -20.33 -4.10
N GLY A 384 5.14 -20.85 -4.91
CA GLY A 384 3.83 -20.27 -5.19
C GLY A 384 2.73 -20.86 -4.29
N THR A 385 1.49 -20.92 -4.77
CA THR A 385 0.29 -21.07 -3.91
C THR A 385 -0.78 -21.97 -4.57
N ASP A 386 -0.79 -23.29 -4.31
CA ASP A 386 -1.81 -24.24 -4.80
C ASP A 386 -2.95 -24.48 -3.78
N ILE A 387 -3.88 -23.53 -3.75
CA ILE A 387 -5.05 -23.55 -2.86
C ILE A 387 -6.00 -24.73 -3.15
N GLN A 388 -6.20 -25.07 -4.43
CA GLN A 388 -7.18 -26.09 -4.82
C GLN A 388 -6.76 -27.49 -4.34
N THR A 389 -5.49 -27.83 -4.51
CA THR A 389 -4.95 -29.13 -4.10
C THR A 389 -4.94 -29.25 -2.58
N ALA A 390 -4.58 -28.17 -1.86
CA ALA A 390 -4.57 -28.13 -0.40
C ALA A 390 -5.96 -28.37 0.22
N LEU A 391 -6.97 -27.61 -0.22
CA LEU A 391 -8.36 -27.77 0.24
C LEU A 391 -8.93 -29.16 -0.10
N LYS A 392 -8.64 -29.68 -1.30
CA LYS A 392 -9.04 -31.04 -1.70
C LYS A 392 -8.43 -32.11 -0.79
N LEU A 393 -7.15 -32.01 -0.46
CA LEU A 393 -6.49 -32.98 0.43
C LEU A 393 -7.06 -32.92 1.85
N GLY A 394 -7.37 -31.73 2.37
CA GLY A 394 -8.05 -31.58 3.67
C GLY A 394 -9.39 -32.32 3.73
N LEU A 395 -10.24 -32.15 2.70
CA LEU A 395 -11.50 -32.90 2.57
C LEU A 395 -11.28 -34.42 2.45
N GLN A 396 -10.21 -34.86 1.78
CA GLN A 396 -9.88 -36.29 1.64
C GLN A 396 -9.40 -36.94 2.94
N ILE A 397 -8.72 -36.19 3.84
CA ILE A 397 -8.33 -36.68 5.17
C ILE A 397 -9.58 -36.93 6.02
N ILE A 398 -10.54 -35.99 6.01
CA ILE A 398 -11.81 -36.12 6.71
C ILE A 398 -12.63 -37.31 6.16
N ALA A 399 -12.76 -37.40 4.83
CA ALA A 399 -13.51 -38.49 4.18
C ALA A 399 -12.93 -39.90 4.43
N LYS A 400 -11.66 -40.02 4.84
CA LYS A 400 -10.99 -41.28 5.24
C LYS A 400 -11.15 -41.63 6.72
N SER A 401 -11.64 -40.71 7.55
CA SER A 401 -11.76 -40.91 8.99
C SER A 401 -12.96 -41.80 9.30
N ASP A 402 -12.93 -42.53 10.42
CA ASP A 402 -14.01 -43.43 10.79
C ASP A 402 -15.27 -42.62 11.13
N LYS A 403 -16.33 -42.77 10.33
CA LYS A 403 -17.61 -42.06 10.53
C LYS A 403 -18.38 -42.51 11.77
N ASN A 404 -17.91 -43.55 12.47
CA ASN A 404 -18.42 -43.93 13.79
C ASN A 404 -17.78 -43.11 14.94
N ASP A 405 -16.63 -42.47 14.71
CA ASP A 405 -16.01 -41.59 15.70
C ASP A 405 -16.80 -40.27 15.73
N SER A 406 -17.36 -39.91 16.89
CA SER A 406 -18.36 -38.83 17.01
C SER A 406 -17.73 -37.43 17.02
N GLN A 407 -16.80 -37.19 16.10
CA GLN A 407 -16.02 -35.96 16.02
C GLN A 407 -16.65 -34.97 15.02
N GLN A 408 -16.64 -33.69 15.37
CA GLN A 408 -17.06 -32.61 14.48
C GLN A 408 -15.90 -32.21 13.56
N PRO A 409 -15.96 -32.47 12.24
CA PRO A 409 -14.92 -32.02 11.31
C PRO A 409 -14.97 -30.52 11.07
N ILE A 410 -13.80 -29.89 11.01
CA ILE A 410 -13.56 -28.47 10.74
C ILE A 410 -12.29 -28.33 9.89
N ILE A 411 -12.32 -27.45 8.88
CA ILE A 411 -11.13 -27.00 8.17
C ILE A 411 -10.83 -25.54 8.57
N VAL A 412 -9.58 -25.29 8.98
CA VAL A 412 -9.02 -23.95 9.15
C VAL A 412 -8.02 -23.72 8.02
N PHE A 413 -8.35 -22.80 7.12
CA PHE A 413 -7.56 -22.48 5.94
C PHE A 413 -6.93 -21.09 6.09
N LEU A 414 -5.63 -20.95 5.91
CA LEU A 414 -4.93 -19.67 6.03
C LEU A 414 -4.06 -19.41 4.79
N THR A 415 -4.11 -18.19 4.26
CA THR A 415 -3.31 -17.73 3.12
C THR A 415 -3.12 -16.21 3.14
N ASP A 416 -2.00 -15.73 2.58
CA ASP A 416 -1.69 -14.31 2.43
C ASP A 416 -1.73 -13.80 0.97
N GLY A 417 -2.19 -14.64 0.04
CA GLY A 417 -2.08 -14.40 -1.40
C GLY A 417 -3.20 -15.00 -2.25
N GLU A 418 -3.09 -14.77 -3.55
CA GLU A 418 -3.92 -15.37 -4.58
C GLU A 418 -3.41 -16.78 -4.96
N PRO A 419 -4.27 -17.69 -5.49
CA PRO A 419 -3.82 -18.96 -6.03
C PRO A 419 -2.93 -18.74 -7.27
N THR A 420 -1.69 -19.21 -7.22
CA THR A 420 -0.67 -19.00 -8.28
C THR A 420 -0.16 -20.30 -8.90
N VAL A 421 -0.52 -21.46 -8.35
CA VAL A 421 -0.10 -22.79 -8.83
C VAL A 421 -1.32 -23.71 -8.96
N GLY A 422 -1.31 -24.58 -9.97
CA GLY A 422 -2.43 -25.49 -10.22
C GLY A 422 -3.60 -24.77 -10.88
N GLN A 423 -4.78 -24.79 -10.26
CA GLN A 423 -5.91 -23.96 -10.72
C GLN A 423 -5.85 -22.60 -10.03
N THR A 424 -5.95 -21.53 -10.81
CA THR A 424 -5.88 -20.14 -10.32
C THR A 424 -7.21 -19.38 -10.43
N ASP A 425 -8.20 -19.90 -11.18
CA ASP A 425 -9.55 -19.30 -11.23
C ASP A 425 -10.31 -19.55 -9.91
N THR A 426 -10.49 -18.48 -9.13
CA THR A 426 -11.14 -18.49 -7.81
C THR A 426 -12.60 -18.97 -7.82
N ASN A 427 -13.34 -18.76 -8.92
CA ASN A 427 -14.71 -19.25 -9.06
C ASN A 427 -14.75 -20.76 -9.35
N ILE A 428 -13.80 -21.26 -10.15
CA ILE A 428 -13.67 -22.70 -10.41
C ILE A 428 -13.18 -23.43 -9.15
N ILE A 429 -12.20 -22.90 -8.42
CA ILE A 429 -11.75 -23.45 -7.12
C ILE A 429 -12.95 -23.54 -6.18
N THR A 430 -13.65 -22.42 -5.96
CA THR A 430 -14.79 -22.36 -5.04
C THR A 430 -15.87 -23.39 -5.38
N SER A 431 -16.25 -23.48 -6.66
CA SER A 431 -17.30 -24.41 -7.10
C SER A 431 -16.86 -25.86 -6.91
N LYS A 432 -15.64 -26.21 -7.33
CA LYS A 432 -15.12 -27.57 -7.27
C LYS A 432 -14.84 -28.06 -5.84
N ILE A 433 -14.37 -27.19 -4.94
CA ILE A 433 -14.23 -27.53 -3.52
C ILE A 433 -15.60 -27.74 -2.88
N SER A 434 -16.60 -26.91 -3.22
CA SER A 434 -17.97 -27.08 -2.72
C SER A 434 -18.64 -28.37 -3.22
N GLU A 435 -18.39 -28.76 -4.48
CA GLU A 435 -18.84 -30.04 -5.05
C GLU A 435 -18.18 -31.27 -4.38
N LEU A 436 -16.90 -31.15 -4.00
CA LEU A 436 -16.16 -32.19 -3.29
C LEU A 436 -16.55 -32.31 -1.81
N ASN A 437 -17.06 -31.24 -1.21
CA ASN A 437 -17.42 -31.16 0.21
C ASN A 437 -18.81 -31.80 0.51
N THR A 438 -18.98 -33.06 0.12
CA THR A 438 -20.25 -33.80 0.26
C THR A 438 -20.66 -34.01 1.72
N ASP A 439 -19.69 -34.10 2.64
CA ASP A 439 -19.89 -34.19 4.10
C ASP A 439 -20.19 -32.82 4.75
N LYS A 440 -20.29 -31.73 3.97
CA LYS A 440 -20.64 -30.36 4.42
C LYS A 440 -19.73 -29.82 5.54
N VAL A 441 -18.44 -30.12 5.48
CA VAL A 441 -17.44 -29.66 6.45
C VAL A 441 -17.35 -28.13 6.42
N PRO A 442 -17.47 -27.43 7.56
CA PRO A 442 -17.21 -26.00 7.64
C PRO A 442 -15.75 -25.65 7.30
N ILE A 443 -15.57 -24.81 6.28
CA ILE A 443 -14.27 -24.24 5.91
C ILE A 443 -14.22 -22.79 6.39
N PHE A 444 -13.39 -22.52 7.40
CA PHE A 444 -13.13 -21.17 7.90
C PHE A 444 -11.83 -20.65 7.30
N SER A 445 -11.90 -19.54 6.54
CA SER A 445 -10.72 -18.97 5.86
C SER A 445 -10.16 -17.73 6.56
N LEU A 446 -8.83 -17.68 6.67
CA LEU A 446 -8.06 -16.61 7.28
C LEU A 446 -7.27 -15.87 6.19
N SER A 447 -7.66 -14.63 5.91
CA SER A 447 -6.96 -13.76 4.96
C SER A 447 -5.89 -12.95 5.70
N PHE A 448 -4.63 -13.35 5.55
CA PHE A 448 -3.50 -12.71 6.25
C PHE A 448 -2.93 -11.58 5.41
N GLY A 449 -3.20 -10.33 5.80
CA GLY A 449 -2.67 -9.14 5.15
C GLY A 449 -3.37 -8.75 3.84
N ASP A 450 -2.95 -7.62 3.30
CA ASP A 450 -3.60 -6.97 2.15
C ASP A 450 -3.35 -7.69 0.81
N GLY A 451 -2.49 -8.70 0.78
CA GLY A 451 -2.21 -9.54 -0.40
C GLY A 451 -3.23 -10.65 -0.65
N ALA A 452 -4.06 -11.01 0.33
CA ALA A 452 -5.03 -12.10 0.23
C ALA A 452 -6.33 -11.65 -0.47
N ASP A 453 -6.85 -12.46 -1.41
CA ASP A 453 -8.16 -12.21 -2.04
C ASP A 453 -9.30 -12.48 -1.05
N ARG A 454 -9.71 -11.41 -0.36
CA ARG A 454 -10.78 -11.43 0.65
C ARG A 454 -12.15 -11.78 0.08
N GLU A 455 -12.43 -11.45 -1.18
CA GLU A 455 -13.73 -11.74 -1.80
C GLU A 455 -13.85 -13.23 -2.16
N PHE A 456 -12.81 -13.80 -2.76
CA PHE A 456 -12.69 -15.24 -2.98
C PHE A 456 -12.83 -16.02 -1.68
N LEU A 457 -12.05 -15.68 -0.64
CA LEU A 457 -12.05 -16.41 0.62
C LEU A 457 -13.41 -16.33 1.33
N LEU A 458 -14.09 -15.18 1.26
CA LEU A 458 -15.45 -15.01 1.76
C LEU A 458 -16.43 -15.93 1.02
N LYS A 459 -16.38 -15.93 -0.31
CA LYS A 459 -17.24 -16.78 -1.17
C LYS A 459 -17.00 -18.27 -0.94
N LEU A 460 -15.73 -18.68 -0.80
CA LEU A 460 -15.32 -20.05 -0.49
C LEU A 460 -15.91 -20.50 0.85
N SER A 461 -15.73 -19.70 1.91
CA SER A 461 -16.21 -20.04 3.25
C SER A 461 -17.73 -20.09 3.31
N LEU A 462 -18.43 -19.10 2.73
CA LEU A 462 -19.89 -19.05 2.71
C LEU A 462 -20.52 -20.23 1.96
N ARG A 463 -19.95 -20.67 0.84
CA ARG A 463 -20.41 -21.89 0.14
C ARG A 463 -20.14 -23.18 0.92
N ASN A 464 -19.15 -23.17 1.79
CA ASN A 464 -18.73 -24.33 2.59
C ASN A 464 -19.05 -24.13 4.07
N GLN A 465 -20.21 -23.53 4.36
CA GLN A 465 -20.82 -23.37 5.69
C GLN A 465 -19.99 -22.64 6.78
N GLY A 466 -18.80 -22.13 6.46
CA GLY A 466 -17.95 -21.37 7.37
C GLY A 466 -18.09 -19.85 7.22
N PHE A 467 -17.13 -19.13 7.80
CA PHE A 467 -16.98 -17.67 7.71
C PHE A 467 -15.51 -17.31 7.58
N THR A 468 -15.22 -16.05 7.22
CA THR A 468 -13.85 -15.54 7.11
C THR A 468 -13.48 -14.58 8.23
N LYS A 469 -12.19 -14.57 8.56
CA LYS A 469 -11.58 -13.54 9.40
C LYS A 469 -10.35 -12.97 8.69
N HIS A 470 -10.26 -11.66 8.64
CA HIS A 470 -9.06 -10.98 8.16
C HIS A 470 -8.10 -10.73 9.32
N ILE A 471 -6.80 -10.89 9.04
CA ILE A 471 -5.70 -10.75 9.98
C ILE A 471 -4.79 -9.64 9.45
N TYR A 472 -4.64 -8.55 10.20
CA TYR A 472 -3.85 -7.39 9.79
C TYR A 472 -2.35 -7.63 10.05
N GLU A 473 -1.46 -7.14 9.18
CA GLU A 473 0.02 -7.29 9.31
C GLU A 473 0.65 -6.35 10.36
N ALA A 474 0.09 -6.34 11.56
CA ALA A 474 0.52 -5.56 12.73
C ALA A 474 1.27 -6.44 13.75
N ALA A 475 1.73 -5.85 14.86
CA ALA A 475 2.49 -6.55 15.90
C ALA A 475 1.68 -7.66 16.61
N ASP A 476 0.36 -7.56 16.59
CA ASP A 476 -0.59 -8.43 17.29
C ASP A 476 -1.20 -9.54 16.40
N ALA A 477 -0.76 -9.70 15.14
CA ALA A 477 -1.37 -10.66 14.20
C ALA A 477 -1.44 -12.10 14.75
N ALA A 478 -0.43 -12.52 15.54
CA ALA A 478 -0.44 -13.81 16.23
C ALA A 478 -1.58 -13.93 17.26
N MET A 479 -1.95 -12.84 17.94
CA MET A 479 -3.10 -12.79 18.85
C MET A 479 -4.43 -12.79 18.08
N GLN A 480 -4.52 -12.07 16.95
CA GLN A 480 -5.71 -12.10 16.09
C GLN A 480 -6.03 -13.53 15.60
N LEU A 481 -5.00 -14.30 15.24
CA LEU A 481 -5.12 -15.72 14.89
C LEU A 481 -5.58 -16.60 16.06
N GLN A 482 -5.03 -16.40 17.26
CA GLN A 482 -5.43 -17.11 18.47
C GLN A 482 -6.89 -16.81 18.86
N ASP A 483 -7.31 -15.54 18.80
CA ASP A 483 -8.67 -15.13 19.18
C ASP A 483 -9.72 -15.62 18.18
N PHE A 484 -9.37 -15.73 16.89
CA PHE A 484 -10.17 -16.48 15.92
C PHE A 484 -10.30 -17.96 16.32
N TYR A 485 -9.18 -18.62 16.69
CA TYR A 485 -9.25 -20.04 17.04
C TYR A 485 -10.12 -20.27 18.28
N LYS A 486 -10.04 -19.41 19.30
CA LYS A 486 -10.91 -19.47 20.48
C LYS A 486 -12.39 -19.46 20.11
N GLU A 487 -12.79 -18.62 19.14
CA GLU A 487 -14.16 -18.53 18.64
C GLU A 487 -14.70 -19.86 18.06
N ILE A 488 -13.83 -20.71 17.48
CA ILE A 488 -14.19 -22.01 16.91
C ILE A 488 -13.71 -23.23 17.75
N SER A 489 -13.01 -22.99 18.86
CA SER A 489 -12.27 -24.02 19.61
C SER A 489 -13.17 -25.07 20.30
N SER A 490 -14.42 -24.72 20.58
CA SER A 490 -15.32 -25.50 21.43
C SER A 490 -16.72 -25.68 20.79
N PRO A 491 -16.87 -26.49 19.74
CA PRO A 491 -18.19 -26.83 19.20
C PRO A 491 -19.05 -27.49 20.28
N LEU A 492 -20.30 -27.04 20.47
CA LEU A 492 -21.24 -27.57 21.47
C LEU A 492 -22.35 -28.41 20.84
N LEU A 493 -22.86 -27.95 19.69
CA LEU A 493 -23.86 -28.65 18.88
C LEU A 493 -23.48 -28.57 17.42
N SER A 494 -23.84 -29.57 16.64
CA SER A 494 -23.82 -29.55 15.18
C SER A 494 -25.20 -29.78 14.57
N ASP A 495 -25.36 -29.46 13.28
CA ASP A 495 -26.62 -29.53 12.52
C ASP A 495 -27.82 -28.90 13.27
N VAL A 496 -27.64 -27.64 13.70
CA VAL A 496 -28.64 -26.92 14.50
C VAL A 496 -29.75 -26.38 13.60
N ASN A 497 -30.97 -26.86 13.80
CA ASN A 497 -32.13 -26.62 12.95
C ASN A 497 -33.32 -26.04 13.75
N PHE A 498 -33.76 -24.84 13.38
CA PHE A 498 -34.90 -24.15 13.97
C PHE A 498 -36.20 -24.54 13.23
N LYS A 499 -37.18 -25.13 13.92
CA LYS A 499 -38.39 -25.69 13.30
C LYS A 499 -39.58 -24.74 13.37
N TYR A 500 -39.71 -23.87 12.37
CA TYR A 500 -40.88 -23.02 12.21
C TYR A 500 -42.01 -23.73 11.45
N SER A 501 -43.26 -23.39 11.79
CA SER A 501 -44.46 -23.81 11.06
C SER A 501 -44.75 -22.88 9.89
N ASP A 502 -45.57 -23.33 8.94
CA ASP A 502 -45.96 -22.57 7.73
C ASP A 502 -46.65 -21.22 8.02
N GLU A 503 -47.15 -21.01 9.24
CA GLU A 503 -47.70 -19.73 9.71
C GLU A 503 -46.62 -18.64 9.91
N VAL A 504 -45.34 -19.03 9.88
CA VAL A 504 -44.18 -18.15 10.05
C VAL A 504 -43.56 -17.88 8.68
N THR A 505 -43.45 -16.60 8.34
CA THR A 505 -42.99 -16.12 7.03
C THR A 505 -41.78 -15.22 7.16
N ASN A 506 -41.09 -14.99 6.03
CA ASN A 506 -39.92 -14.10 5.95
C ASN A 506 -38.81 -14.40 6.97
N VAL A 507 -38.60 -15.68 7.28
CA VAL A 507 -37.56 -16.12 8.23
C VAL A 507 -36.15 -15.91 7.68
N THR A 508 -35.20 -15.59 8.55
CA THR A 508 -33.79 -15.41 8.20
C THR A 508 -33.08 -16.76 8.08
N ARG A 509 -31.96 -17.01 8.77
CA ARG A 509 -31.25 -18.30 8.70
C ARG A 509 -31.87 -19.25 9.73
N ILE A 510 -32.21 -20.47 9.33
CA ILE A 510 -32.85 -21.48 10.21
C ILE A 510 -32.03 -22.75 10.40
N HIS A 511 -30.92 -22.89 9.66
CA HIS A 511 -29.98 -24.00 9.75
C HIS A 511 -28.56 -23.45 9.96
N PHE A 512 -27.89 -23.93 10.99
CA PHE A 512 -26.54 -23.55 11.38
C PHE A 512 -25.69 -24.81 11.57
N PRO A 513 -24.50 -24.89 10.97
CA PRO A 513 -23.71 -26.13 10.97
C PRO A 513 -23.19 -26.49 12.35
N ILE A 514 -22.80 -25.48 13.14
CA ILE A 514 -22.19 -25.60 14.46
C ILE A 514 -22.66 -24.42 15.33
N LEU A 515 -22.99 -24.69 16.59
CA LEU A 515 -22.98 -23.71 17.68
C LEU A 515 -21.67 -23.86 18.46
N PHE A 516 -20.85 -22.81 18.52
CA PHE A 516 -19.62 -22.79 19.32
C PHE A 516 -19.86 -22.22 20.72
N GLY A 517 -19.09 -22.69 21.69
CA GLY A 517 -19.05 -22.17 23.07
C GLY A 517 -18.61 -20.72 23.09
N GLY A 518 -19.19 -19.93 23.99
CA GLY A 518 -19.01 -18.48 24.00
C GLY A 518 -19.81 -17.73 22.92
N GLY A 519 -20.37 -18.42 21.92
CA GLY A 519 -21.21 -17.85 20.86
C GLY A 519 -22.71 -17.81 21.21
N GLU A 520 -23.51 -17.37 20.24
CA GLU A 520 -24.98 -17.37 20.24
C GLU A 520 -25.48 -17.47 18.80
N LEU A 521 -26.52 -18.28 18.56
CA LEU A 521 -27.25 -18.30 17.29
C LEU A 521 -28.50 -17.44 17.40
N TYR A 522 -28.93 -16.85 16.30
CA TYR A 522 -30.17 -16.08 16.26
C TYR A 522 -30.88 -16.19 14.92
N THR A 523 -32.20 -16.05 14.95
CA THR A 523 -33.04 -16.03 13.75
C THR A 523 -34.26 -15.15 13.98
N SER A 524 -34.83 -14.61 12.91
CA SER A 524 -35.91 -13.62 12.97
C SER A 524 -36.88 -13.83 11.81
N GLY A 525 -38.12 -13.39 11.96
CA GLY A 525 -39.17 -13.49 10.94
C GLY A 525 -40.45 -12.80 11.36
N LEU A 526 -41.55 -13.13 10.67
CA LEU A 526 -42.88 -12.58 10.88
C LEU A 526 -43.90 -13.71 11.08
N THR A 527 -44.66 -13.67 12.17
CA THR A 527 -45.84 -14.51 12.38
C THR A 527 -47.14 -13.72 12.23
N ARG A 528 -48.24 -14.40 11.89
CA ARG A 528 -49.57 -13.79 11.73
C ARG A 528 -50.56 -14.14 12.85
N ASN A 529 -50.20 -15.10 13.71
CA ASN A 529 -51.08 -15.73 14.71
C ASN A 529 -50.37 -15.85 16.07
N MET A 530 -50.97 -16.58 17.03
CA MET A 530 -50.30 -16.90 18.30
C MET A 530 -49.01 -17.70 18.04
N PHE A 531 -47.87 -17.10 18.37
CA PHE A 531 -46.57 -17.75 18.21
C PHE A 531 -46.39 -18.89 19.21
N LYS A 532 -46.53 -20.13 18.73
CA LYS A 532 -46.16 -21.33 19.48
C LYS A 532 -44.64 -21.43 19.56
N SER A 533 -44.11 -21.90 20.69
CA SER A 533 -42.67 -22.18 20.83
C SER A 533 -42.23 -23.19 19.75
N PRO A 534 -41.34 -22.81 18.82
CA PRO A 534 -40.78 -23.69 17.80
C PRO A 534 -39.54 -24.40 18.36
N PRO A 535 -39.44 -25.74 18.29
CA PRO A 535 -38.28 -26.44 18.81
C PRO A 535 -37.02 -26.14 17.99
N VAL A 536 -35.87 -26.20 18.67
CA VAL A 536 -34.55 -26.21 18.04
C VAL A 536 -33.96 -27.60 18.21
N GLU A 537 -33.64 -28.26 17.10
CA GLU A 537 -32.98 -29.56 17.07
C GLU A 537 -31.48 -29.39 16.80
N GLY A 538 -30.66 -30.33 17.26
CA GLY A 538 -29.25 -30.41 16.90
C GLY A 538 -28.61 -31.70 17.42
N MET A 539 -27.34 -31.92 17.11
CA MET A 539 -26.54 -33.05 17.54
C MET A 539 -25.55 -32.61 18.63
N GLY A 540 -25.68 -33.17 19.83
CA GLY A 540 -24.70 -33.03 20.92
C GLY A 540 -23.84 -34.29 21.07
N CYS A 541 -22.86 -34.29 21.98
CA CYS A 541 -21.95 -35.43 22.16
C CYS A 541 -22.62 -36.73 22.67
N ARG A 542 -23.90 -36.67 23.05
CA ARG A 542 -24.73 -37.82 23.46
C ARG A 542 -25.79 -38.21 22.42
N GLY A 543 -25.71 -37.66 21.20
CA GLY A 543 -26.68 -37.86 20.13
C GLY A 543 -27.64 -36.67 19.94
N PRO A 544 -28.80 -36.89 19.28
CA PRO A 544 -29.76 -35.84 19.00
C PRO A 544 -30.31 -35.20 20.28
N VAL A 545 -30.47 -33.89 20.26
CA VAL A 545 -31.06 -33.08 21.32
C VAL A 545 -32.11 -32.12 20.76
N THR A 546 -33.13 -31.83 21.56
CA THR A 546 -34.20 -30.91 21.22
C THR A 546 -34.44 -29.94 22.37
N PHE A 547 -34.52 -28.66 22.03
CA PHE A 547 -34.70 -27.55 22.97
C PHE A 547 -36.03 -26.86 22.70
N ILE A 548 -36.69 -26.36 23.76
CA ILE A 548 -37.99 -25.68 23.67
C ILE A 548 -37.81 -24.27 24.24
N PRO A 549 -37.65 -23.24 23.39
CA PRO A 549 -37.40 -21.86 23.82
C PRO A 549 -38.60 -21.23 24.53
N VAL A 550 -38.34 -20.25 25.41
CA VAL A 550 -39.38 -19.46 26.07
C VAL A 550 -39.84 -18.32 25.17
N VAL A 551 -41.15 -18.21 24.92
CA VAL A 551 -41.75 -17.11 24.13
C VAL A 551 -42.24 -16.00 25.04
N SER A 552 -41.72 -14.79 24.83
CA SER A 552 -42.04 -13.56 25.56
C SER A 552 -42.52 -12.48 24.60
N LYS A 553 -43.45 -11.63 25.06
CA LYS A 553 -43.88 -10.43 24.33
C LYS A 553 -43.02 -9.23 24.70
N VAL A 554 -42.72 -8.36 23.73
CA VAL A 554 -42.00 -7.10 23.95
C VAL A 554 -42.80 -5.92 23.40
N ALA A 555 -42.72 -4.77 24.08
CA ALA A 555 -43.40 -3.54 23.68
C ALA A 555 -42.63 -2.78 22.57
N ASN A 556 -41.31 -2.98 22.47
CA ASN A 556 -40.49 -2.34 21.44
C ASN A 556 -40.63 -3.10 20.12
N SER A 557 -40.76 -2.39 18.99
CA SER A 557 -40.86 -3.04 17.69
C SER A 557 -39.57 -3.75 17.28
N LEU A 558 -39.73 -4.95 16.73
CA LEU A 558 -38.66 -5.80 16.21
C LEU A 558 -38.55 -5.73 14.67
N GLU A 559 -39.47 -5.04 13.98
CA GLU A 559 -39.51 -4.92 12.51
C GLU A 559 -38.16 -4.43 11.93
N ARG A 560 -37.54 -3.44 12.58
CA ARG A 560 -36.29 -2.85 12.10
C ARG A 560 -35.09 -3.79 12.25
N LEU A 561 -35.05 -4.57 13.32
CA LEU A 561 -34.06 -5.62 13.56
C LEU A 561 -34.25 -6.79 12.59
N TRP A 562 -35.50 -7.23 12.36
CA TRP A 562 -35.84 -8.20 11.32
C TRP A 562 -35.35 -7.72 9.93
N ALA A 563 -35.58 -6.45 9.59
CA ALA A 563 -35.17 -5.88 8.32
C ALA A 563 -33.63 -5.86 8.16
N TYR A 564 -32.90 -5.41 9.19
CA TYR A 564 -31.44 -5.44 9.23
C TYR A 564 -30.89 -6.86 8.98
N LEU A 565 -31.43 -7.86 9.68
CA LEU A 565 -31.02 -9.27 9.52
C LEU A 565 -31.40 -9.86 8.16
N THR A 566 -32.57 -9.47 7.62
CA THR A 566 -33.03 -9.92 6.30
C THR A 566 -32.17 -9.34 5.18
N ILE A 567 -31.81 -8.05 5.27
CA ILE A 567 -30.89 -7.41 4.32
C ILE A 567 -29.52 -8.10 4.36
N LYS A 568 -28.96 -8.37 5.55
CA LYS A 568 -27.69 -9.10 5.66
C LYS A 568 -27.75 -10.47 5.00
N LYS A 569 -28.78 -11.27 5.29
CA LYS A 569 -29.01 -12.57 4.65
C LYS A 569 -29.03 -12.46 3.12
N LEU A 570 -29.76 -11.48 2.56
CA LEU A 570 -29.85 -11.29 1.10
C LEU A 570 -28.50 -10.87 0.49
N LEU A 571 -27.74 -10.01 1.17
CA LEU A 571 -26.40 -9.59 0.72
C LEU A 571 -25.36 -10.71 0.81
N GLU A 572 -25.43 -11.58 1.82
CA GLU A 572 -24.61 -12.81 1.90
C GLU A 572 -24.97 -13.80 0.80
N GLN A 573 -26.27 -14.05 0.57
CA GLN A 573 -26.73 -14.94 -0.50
C GLN A 573 -26.31 -14.42 -1.89
N ARG A 574 -26.39 -13.10 -2.13
CA ARG A 574 -25.88 -12.45 -3.36
C ARG A 574 -24.38 -12.68 -3.61
N LYS A 575 -23.56 -12.85 -2.56
CA LYS A 575 -22.13 -13.15 -2.72
C LYS A 575 -21.89 -14.61 -3.14
N ILE A 576 -22.84 -15.50 -2.84
CA ILE A 576 -22.82 -16.92 -3.23
C ILE A 576 -23.40 -17.14 -4.64
N GLU A 577 -24.51 -16.47 -4.93
CA GLU A 577 -25.31 -16.57 -6.16
C GLU A 577 -25.49 -15.17 -6.76
N ASP A 578 -25.02 -14.95 -8.00
CA ASP A 578 -25.14 -13.65 -8.70
C ASP A 578 -26.57 -13.42 -9.24
N ASP A 579 -27.53 -13.42 -8.31
CA ASP A 579 -28.95 -13.25 -8.56
C ASP A 579 -29.37 -11.78 -8.44
N LYS A 580 -30.00 -11.30 -9.52
CA LYS A 580 -30.53 -9.94 -9.63
C LYS A 580 -31.78 -9.74 -8.78
N ASP A 581 -32.53 -10.78 -8.46
CA ASP A 581 -33.75 -10.66 -7.65
C ASP A 581 -33.43 -10.56 -6.15
N LEU A 582 -32.42 -11.28 -5.65
CA LEU A 582 -31.83 -11.02 -4.33
C LEU A 582 -31.35 -9.56 -4.19
N THR A 583 -30.68 -9.05 -5.23
CA THR A 583 -30.18 -7.68 -5.28
C THR A 583 -31.31 -6.64 -5.20
N LYS A 584 -32.41 -6.83 -5.95
CA LYS A 584 -33.59 -5.96 -5.91
C LYS A 584 -34.28 -5.96 -4.54
N GLU A 585 -34.44 -7.13 -3.93
CA GLU A 585 -35.14 -7.23 -2.64
C GLU A 585 -34.29 -6.63 -1.49
N ALA A 586 -32.98 -6.86 -1.51
CA ALA A 586 -32.05 -6.20 -0.59
C ALA A 586 -32.13 -4.67 -0.72
N LEU A 587 -32.13 -4.15 -1.96
CA LEU A 587 -32.28 -2.72 -2.24
C LEU A 587 -33.64 -2.19 -1.75
N ARG A 588 -34.73 -2.89 -2.04
CA ARG A 588 -36.09 -2.50 -1.63
C ARG A 588 -36.22 -2.36 -0.11
N LEU A 589 -35.64 -3.29 0.65
CA LEU A 589 -35.60 -3.22 2.11
C LEU A 589 -34.65 -2.12 2.60
N ALA A 590 -33.45 -2.01 2.02
CA ALA A 590 -32.49 -0.96 2.37
C ALA A 590 -33.07 0.45 2.18
N LEU A 591 -33.84 0.68 1.11
CA LEU A 591 -34.58 1.93 0.88
C LEU A 591 -35.72 2.11 1.90
N LYS A 592 -36.55 1.09 2.14
CA LYS A 592 -37.68 1.17 3.11
C LYS A 592 -37.22 1.58 4.51
N TYR A 593 -36.10 1.04 4.98
CA TYR A 593 -35.59 1.28 6.35
C TYR A 593 -34.42 2.27 6.41
N SER A 594 -34.08 2.90 5.28
CA SER A 594 -32.98 3.87 5.16
C SER A 594 -31.63 3.33 5.63
N PHE A 595 -31.29 2.09 5.30
CA PHE A 595 -29.96 1.51 5.56
C PHE A 595 -29.02 1.72 4.36
N VAL A 596 -27.81 2.20 4.63
CA VAL A 596 -26.69 2.25 3.67
C VAL A 596 -26.00 0.88 3.62
N THR A 597 -25.80 0.34 2.42
CA THR A 597 -25.38 -1.06 2.20
C THR A 597 -24.60 -1.22 0.89
N ASP A 598 -24.18 -2.45 0.54
CA ASP A 598 -23.53 -2.74 -0.74
C ASP A 598 -24.39 -2.43 -2.00
N VAL A 599 -25.70 -2.18 -1.83
CA VAL A 599 -26.63 -1.82 -2.93
C VAL A 599 -27.19 -0.39 -2.81
N SER A 600 -26.99 0.30 -1.68
CA SER A 600 -27.58 1.61 -1.38
C SER A 600 -26.55 2.62 -0.87
N SER A 601 -26.72 3.88 -1.26
CA SER A 601 -25.86 5.01 -0.86
C SER A 601 -26.66 6.06 -0.11
N LEU A 602 -25.98 6.81 0.74
CA LEU A 602 -26.49 8.00 1.40
C LEU A 602 -26.23 9.24 0.53
N LEU A 603 -27.23 10.11 0.42
CA LEU A 603 -27.13 11.39 -0.28
C LEU A 603 -27.63 12.53 0.62
N VAL A 604 -26.85 13.60 0.73
CA VAL A 604 -27.26 14.86 1.38
C VAL A 604 -27.22 15.97 0.35
N VAL A 605 -28.22 16.85 0.32
CA VAL A 605 -28.28 17.99 -0.63
C VAL A 605 -28.59 19.28 0.12
N LYS A 606 -27.78 20.31 -0.11
CA LYS A 606 -27.93 21.68 0.44
C LYS A 606 -28.70 22.56 -0.57
N PRO A 607 -30.01 22.84 -0.39
CA PRO A 607 -30.70 23.87 -1.15
C PRO A 607 -30.11 25.28 -0.87
N ASP A 608 -29.49 25.82 -1.92
CA ASP A 608 -29.23 27.24 -2.23
C ASP A 608 -28.68 28.14 -1.10
N SER A 609 -27.36 28.10 -0.87
CA SER A 609 -26.47 29.29 -0.74
C SER A 609 -25.05 28.87 -0.33
N SER A 610 -24.02 29.55 -0.85
CA SER A 610 -22.57 29.28 -0.71
C SER A 610 -22.06 27.94 -1.28
N SER A 611 -20.76 27.94 -1.64
CA SER A 611 -20.10 27.04 -2.62
C SER A 611 -20.13 25.55 -2.30
N SER A 612 -19.78 24.73 -3.30
CA SER A 612 -19.79 23.27 -3.28
C SER A 612 -19.10 22.65 -2.06
N VAL A 613 -19.66 21.54 -1.62
CA VAL A 613 -19.12 20.65 -0.60
C VAL A 613 -18.14 19.69 -1.26
N ASP A 614 -16.97 19.51 -0.63
CA ASP A 614 -16.05 18.44 -0.98
C ASP A 614 -16.46 17.14 -0.27
N THR A 615 -16.52 16.03 -1.00
CA THR A 615 -16.51 14.69 -0.39
C THR A 615 -15.58 13.79 -1.18
N GLU A 616 -14.45 13.44 -0.57
CA GLU A 616 -13.50 12.47 -1.12
C GLU A 616 -14.11 11.06 -1.16
N ASP A 617 -13.79 10.32 -2.22
CA ASP A 617 -14.15 8.90 -2.37
C ASP A 617 -13.30 8.05 -1.39
N ALA A 618 -13.93 7.12 -0.67
CA ALA A 618 -13.35 6.38 0.46
C ALA A 618 -12.34 5.28 0.06
N SER A 619 -11.57 5.50 -1.01
CA SER A 619 -10.61 4.58 -1.63
C SER A 619 -9.19 5.14 -1.79
N LYS A 620 -8.88 6.32 -1.23
CA LYS A 620 -7.53 6.91 -1.19
C LYS A 620 -7.00 7.09 0.24
N PRO A 621 -5.69 6.96 0.48
CA PRO A 621 -5.07 7.54 1.67
C PRO A 621 -5.24 9.06 1.63
N THR A 622 -5.48 9.68 2.79
CA THR A 622 -5.67 11.13 2.91
C THR A 622 -4.39 11.88 2.58
N THR A 623 -4.31 12.43 1.36
CA THR A 623 -3.51 13.62 1.06
C THR A 623 -4.46 14.70 0.58
N THR A 624 -4.78 15.60 1.51
CA THR A 624 -5.87 16.58 1.41
C THR A 624 -5.74 17.46 0.17
N SER A 625 -6.74 17.42 -0.72
CA SER A 625 -7.50 18.61 -1.15
C SER A 625 -8.20 18.44 -2.51
N GLY A 626 -9.44 18.93 -2.58
CA GLY A 626 -9.74 19.92 -3.62
C GLY A 626 -10.72 19.51 -4.71
N ASN A 627 -11.91 19.08 -4.31
CA ASN A 627 -13.20 19.44 -4.88
C ASN A 627 -13.53 18.97 -6.30
N SER A 628 -14.43 17.98 -6.32
CA SER A 628 -15.71 17.94 -7.07
C SER A 628 -15.80 18.71 -8.41
N SER A 629 -16.48 18.19 -9.44
CA SER A 629 -17.94 18.30 -9.46
C SER A 629 -18.55 17.80 -10.78
N TYR A 630 -19.66 17.03 -10.76
CA TYR A 630 -20.47 16.74 -11.95
C TYR A 630 -21.98 16.91 -11.74
N ALA A 631 -22.75 16.90 -12.85
CA ALA A 631 -24.21 16.96 -12.87
C ALA A 631 -24.87 15.95 -13.82
N SER A 632 -26.01 15.35 -13.45
CA SER A 632 -26.59 14.17 -14.09
C SER A 632 -28.04 14.31 -14.56
N SER A 633 -28.45 13.27 -15.28
CA SER A 633 -29.71 12.54 -15.17
C SER A 633 -30.90 13.23 -14.45
N PRO A 634 -32.11 13.21 -15.07
CA PRO A 634 -32.70 11.91 -15.41
C PRO A 634 -33.51 11.79 -16.71
N ASN A 635 -33.56 10.55 -17.19
CA ASN A 635 -34.69 9.80 -17.77
C ASN A 635 -35.75 10.55 -18.60
N PHE A 636 -35.91 10.18 -19.87
CA PHE A 636 -36.89 9.16 -20.29
C PHE A 636 -36.75 8.85 -21.80
N SER A 637 -36.66 7.57 -22.17
CA SER A 637 -36.99 7.04 -23.50
C SER A 637 -38.53 6.97 -23.67
N PRO A 638 -39.12 6.78 -24.88
CA PRO A 638 -38.54 6.14 -26.06
C PRO A 638 -38.85 6.81 -27.43
N THR A 639 -38.15 6.37 -28.47
CA THR A 639 -38.84 5.86 -29.68
C THR A 639 -37.90 5.03 -30.54
N SER A 640 -38.39 3.86 -30.95
CA SER A 640 -37.71 2.90 -31.83
C SER A 640 -37.96 3.20 -33.30
N VAL A 641 -36.90 3.23 -34.13
CA VAL A 641 -36.97 2.82 -35.55
C VAL A 641 -35.68 2.09 -35.96
N HIS A 642 -35.71 0.75 -35.87
CA HIS A 642 -35.06 -0.13 -36.86
C HIS A 642 -35.89 -0.09 -38.17
N PRO A 643 -35.40 -0.56 -39.35
CA PRO A 643 -34.23 -1.41 -39.63
C PRO A 643 -33.33 -0.80 -40.76
N ARG A 644 -32.29 -1.39 -41.37
CA ARG A 644 -32.00 -2.75 -41.91
C ARG A 644 -30.46 -2.88 -42.07
N SER A 645 -29.76 -3.96 -41.67
CA SER A 645 -29.66 -5.30 -42.30
C SER A 645 -29.38 -5.25 -43.82
N LEU A 646 -28.35 -5.88 -44.41
CA LEU A 646 -27.76 -7.20 -44.15
C LEU A 646 -26.27 -7.30 -44.57
N LYS A 647 -25.57 -8.33 -44.01
CA LYS A 647 -24.65 -9.34 -44.63
C LYS A 647 -24.20 -9.07 -46.09
N MET A 648 -23.01 -9.43 -46.62
CA MET A 648 -21.80 -10.22 -46.26
C MET A 648 -20.82 -10.05 -47.46
N MET A 649 -19.58 -10.58 -47.60
CA MET A 649 -18.68 -11.49 -46.87
C MET A 649 -17.22 -11.22 -47.38
N GLY A 650 -16.16 -11.61 -46.66
CA GLY A 650 -14.82 -11.75 -47.26
C GLY A 650 -13.62 -11.46 -46.35
N ALA A 651 -12.72 -12.42 -46.21
CA ALA A 651 -11.38 -12.22 -45.61
C ALA A 651 -10.36 -11.88 -46.71
N VAL A 652 -9.26 -11.19 -46.36
CA VAL A 652 -7.87 -11.42 -46.83
C VAL A 652 -6.88 -10.43 -46.18
N HIS A 653 -5.70 -10.96 -45.85
CA HIS A 653 -4.40 -10.37 -45.47
C HIS A 653 -4.23 -8.93 -44.95
N TYR A 654 -3.53 -8.84 -43.82
CA TYR A 654 -2.70 -7.70 -43.43
C TYR A 654 -1.36 -7.74 -44.19
N GLN A 655 -0.92 -6.62 -44.76
CA GLN A 655 0.47 -6.46 -45.22
C GLN A 655 1.00 -5.06 -44.84
N SER A 656 2.30 -5.03 -44.55
CA SER A 656 2.99 -3.94 -43.89
C SER A 656 3.47 -2.82 -44.81
N GLY A 657 3.55 -1.61 -44.24
CA GLY A 657 4.58 -0.62 -44.59
C GLY A 657 4.08 0.60 -45.35
N HIS A 658 4.44 1.78 -44.85
CA HIS A 658 4.83 2.95 -45.63
C HIS A 658 5.89 3.73 -44.84
N SER A 659 6.97 4.13 -45.52
CA SER A 659 8.16 4.76 -44.92
C SER A 659 8.01 6.28 -44.80
N ALA A 660 8.60 6.88 -43.76
CA ALA A 660 8.71 8.33 -43.62
C ALA A 660 10.05 8.83 -44.19
N THR A 661 10.00 9.60 -45.27
CA THR A 661 11.18 10.10 -45.98
C THR A 661 11.85 11.28 -45.27
N LEU A 662 13.19 11.27 -45.18
CA LEU A 662 13.97 12.39 -44.65
C LEU A 662 13.93 13.62 -45.56
N PHE A 663 14.02 14.81 -44.95
CA PHE A 663 14.47 16.04 -45.62
C PHE A 663 15.60 16.73 -44.83
N GLY A 664 16.65 17.12 -45.55
CA GLY A 664 17.49 18.29 -45.28
C GLY A 664 18.34 18.29 -44.00
N GLY A 665 19.62 17.91 -44.12
CA GLY A 665 20.57 17.98 -43.00
C GLY A 665 21.04 19.39 -42.64
N LYS A 666 21.11 19.66 -41.33
CA LYS A 666 22.12 20.53 -40.68
C LYS A 666 22.43 19.94 -39.30
N THR A 667 23.71 19.67 -39.03
CA THR A 667 24.16 19.05 -37.77
C THR A 667 24.10 20.08 -36.63
N VAL A 668 23.02 20.06 -35.84
CA VAL A 668 22.88 20.91 -34.65
C VAL A 668 23.47 20.19 -33.44
N LYS A 669 24.48 20.79 -32.79
CA LYS A 669 25.05 20.30 -31.51
C LYS A 669 24.08 20.57 -30.35
N LYS A 670 23.04 19.74 -30.22
CA LYS A 670 22.15 19.79 -29.05
C LYS A 670 22.92 19.44 -27.78
N ARG A 671 23.07 20.40 -26.87
CA ARG A 671 23.52 20.12 -25.50
C ARG A 671 22.46 19.33 -24.73
N CYS A 672 22.91 18.47 -23.82
CA CYS A 672 22.04 17.73 -22.92
C CYS A 672 21.27 18.70 -21.99
N ILE A 673 19.96 18.51 -21.86
CA ILE A 673 19.08 19.27 -20.95
C ILE A 673 18.69 18.35 -19.80
N LYS A 674 19.42 18.41 -18.67
CA LYS A 674 19.14 17.59 -17.48
C LYS A 674 18.05 18.20 -16.57
N GLY A 675 16.95 18.74 -17.12
CA GLY A 675 15.94 19.41 -16.31
C GLY A 675 14.67 19.82 -17.05
N ALA A 676 13.75 20.49 -16.33
CA ALA A 676 12.45 20.88 -16.86
C ALA A 676 12.60 21.72 -18.14
N SER A 677 11.83 21.45 -19.20
CA SER A 677 11.95 22.22 -20.44
C SER A 677 10.66 22.41 -21.23
N PHE A 678 10.51 23.56 -21.87
CA PHE A 678 9.23 24.02 -22.41
C PHE A 678 9.39 24.44 -23.86
N THR A 679 8.89 23.62 -24.78
CA THR A 679 8.99 23.90 -26.22
C THR A 679 7.82 24.76 -26.73
N LYS A 680 7.99 25.24 -27.96
CA LYS A 680 7.04 26.05 -28.74
C LYS A 680 5.57 25.65 -28.59
N ILE A 681 4.65 26.62 -28.47
CA ILE A 681 3.22 26.36 -28.65
C ILE A 681 2.96 25.91 -30.08
N LYS A 682 2.29 24.77 -30.25
CA LYS A 682 1.81 24.37 -31.57
C LYS A 682 0.44 24.99 -31.83
N ASN A 683 0.42 26.09 -32.56
CA ASN A 683 -0.79 26.62 -33.19
C ASN A 683 -1.20 25.71 -34.35
N SER A 684 -2.50 25.60 -34.62
CA SER A 684 -3.03 24.89 -35.79
C SER A 684 -2.76 25.66 -37.11
N ASN A 685 -2.74 24.95 -38.23
CA ASN A 685 -2.55 25.52 -39.58
C ASN A 685 -3.73 26.42 -40.06
N ASP A 686 -4.65 26.81 -39.17
CA ASP A 686 -5.90 27.53 -39.47
C ASP A 686 -5.78 29.06 -39.35
N GLY A 687 -4.60 29.56 -39.00
CA GLY A 687 -4.32 30.98 -38.82
C GLY A 687 -4.74 31.53 -37.45
N SER A 688 -4.97 30.66 -36.46
CA SER A 688 -5.04 31.09 -35.07
C SER A 688 -3.64 31.42 -34.53
N ASN A 689 -3.54 32.51 -33.75
CA ASN A 689 -2.26 33.05 -33.28
C ASN A 689 -2.34 33.23 -31.76
N LEU A 690 -2.01 32.17 -31.02
CA LEU A 690 -1.85 32.22 -29.57
C LEU A 690 -0.41 32.63 -29.23
N GLY A 691 -0.25 33.55 -28.28
CA GLY A 691 1.05 33.98 -27.76
C GLY A 691 1.17 33.73 -26.26
N VAL A 692 2.37 33.40 -25.78
CA VAL A 692 2.67 33.34 -24.34
C VAL A 692 3.04 34.74 -23.85
N TYR A 693 2.29 35.29 -22.90
CA TYR A 693 2.50 36.65 -22.36
C TYR A 693 3.07 36.68 -20.94
N GLU A 694 3.05 35.56 -20.22
CA GLU A 694 3.82 35.40 -18.99
C GLU A 694 4.25 33.93 -18.87
N LEU A 695 5.50 33.68 -18.51
CA LEU A 695 5.99 32.37 -18.10
C LEU A 695 6.73 32.52 -16.78
N ARG A 696 6.17 31.95 -15.71
CA ARG A 696 6.73 32.01 -14.35
C ARG A 696 7.06 30.60 -13.87
N LEU A 697 8.24 30.43 -13.32
CA LEU A 697 8.62 29.23 -12.58
C LEU A 697 9.13 29.62 -11.20
N ASP A 698 8.37 29.23 -10.19
CA ASP A 698 8.67 29.44 -8.78
C ASP A 698 9.14 28.10 -8.19
N ILE A 699 10.38 28.02 -7.69
CA ILE A 699 10.94 26.81 -7.08
C ILE A 699 11.17 27.06 -5.59
N PHE A 700 10.66 26.17 -4.75
CA PHE A 700 10.99 26.12 -3.33
C PHE A 700 11.70 24.81 -3.04
N VAL A 701 12.94 24.87 -2.57
CA VAL A 701 13.70 23.70 -2.12
C VAL A 701 13.76 23.72 -0.61
N GLU A 702 13.30 22.65 0.01
CA GLU A 702 13.37 22.42 1.46
C GLU A 702 13.99 21.04 1.69
N ASN A 703 15.05 20.95 2.50
CA ASN A 703 15.69 19.67 2.84
C ASN A 703 16.15 18.82 1.61
N ASN A 704 16.47 19.50 0.49
CA ASN A 704 16.80 18.92 -0.83
C ASN A 704 15.60 18.26 -1.57
N TYR A 705 14.39 18.60 -1.17
CA TYR A 705 13.16 18.31 -1.88
C TYR A 705 12.68 19.58 -2.59
N ALA A 706 12.48 19.53 -3.90
CA ALA A 706 12.15 20.69 -4.72
C ALA A 706 10.68 20.66 -5.15
N LYS A 707 9.90 21.64 -4.68
CA LYS A 707 8.52 21.90 -5.10
C LYS A 707 8.50 23.07 -6.08
N SER A 708 8.09 22.79 -7.31
CA SER A 708 8.15 23.73 -8.42
C SER A 708 6.75 24.05 -8.94
N LYS A 709 6.43 25.33 -9.07
CA LYS A 709 5.18 25.84 -9.63
C LYS A 709 5.44 26.57 -10.94
N LEU A 710 5.07 25.94 -12.04
CA LEU A 710 5.02 26.54 -13.37
C LEU A 710 3.69 27.27 -13.56
N THR A 711 3.71 28.48 -14.08
CA THR A 711 2.53 29.23 -14.53
C THR A 711 2.79 29.83 -15.91
N ALA A 712 1.95 29.52 -16.89
CA ALA A 712 2.00 30.07 -18.24
C ALA A 712 0.69 30.82 -18.56
N LYS A 713 0.77 32.10 -18.92
CA LYS A 713 -0.36 32.90 -19.42
C LYS A 713 -0.29 33.01 -20.94
N ILE A 714 -1.38 32.64 -21.59
CA ILE A 714 -1.49 32.49 -23.04
C ILE A 714 -2.70 33.29 -23.48
N ARG A 715 -2.58 34.13 -24.52
CA ARG A 715 -3.67 34.99 -25.01
C ARG A 715 -3.96 34.73 -26.48
N ASN A 716 -5.23 34.75 -26.84
CA ASN A 716 -5.66 34.76 -28.23
C ASN A 716 -5.83 36.20 -28.74
N ASP A 717 -4.90 36.64 -29.56
CA ASP A 717 -4.93 37.99 -30.14
C ASP A 717 -5.93 38.13 -31.30
N ASN A 718 -6.48 37.03 -31.82
CA ASN A 718 -7.43 37.05 -32.92
C ASN A 718 -8.76 37.73 -32.50
N ASN A 719 -9.35 38.49 -33.42
CA ASN A 719 -10.62 39.20 -33.19
C ASN A 719 -11.86 38.32 -33.46
N THR A 720 -11.73 37.24 -34.23
CA THR A 720 -12.89 36.53 -34.81
C THR A 720 -12.84 35.00 -34.75
N ARG A 721 -11.68 34.39 -34.46
CA ARG A 721 -11.52 32.92 -34.37
C ARG A 721 -11.04 32.46 -33.00
N ASN A 722 -11.58 31.33 -32.54
CA ASN A 722 -10.96 30.55 -31.46
C ASN A 722 -9.53 30.17 -31.90
N GLY A 723 -8.59 30.10 -30.96
CA GLY A 723 -7.26 29.59 -31.19
C GLY A 723 -7.05 28.27 -30.47
N PHE A 724 -6.53 27.28 -31.19
CA PHE A 724 -6.13 26.00 -30.64
C PHE A 724 -4.64 26.04 -30.30
N GLY A 725 -4.30 25.62 -29.08
CA GLY A 725 -2.93 25.58 -28.60
C GLY A 725 -2.57 24.22 -28.03
N GLU A 726 -1.34 23.79 -28.33
CA GLU A 726 -0.67 22.73 -27.58
C GLU A 726 0.50 23.33 -26.80
N PHE A 727 0.46 23.24 -25.46
CA PHE A 727 1.54 23.69 -24.57
C PHE A 727 2.29 22.48 -24.00
N PRO A 728 3.52 22.21 -24.46
CA PRO A 728 4.34 21.09 -23.99
C PRO A 728 5.13 21.44 -22.72
N ILE A 729 5.09 20.54 -21.75
CA ILE A 729 5.68 20.64 -20.42
C ILE A 729 6.59 19.42 -20.24
N ARG A 730 7.90 19.59 -20.32
CA ARG A 730 8.85 18.52 -19.99
C ARG A 730 9.31 18.70 -18.56
N LEU A 731 9.20 17.66 -17.77
CA LEU A 731 9.67 17.62 -16.39
C LEU A 731 10.92 16.74 -16.29
N PRO A 732 11.71 16.88 -15.21
CA PRO A 732 12.75 15.90 -14.86
C PRO A 732 12.16 14.49 -14.76
N ASP A 733 12.97 13.47 -15.05
CA ASP A 733 12.53 12.07 -14.96
C ASP A 733 12.22 11.64 -13.51
N THR A 734 12.82 12.34 -12.54
CA THR A 734 12.59 12.22 -11.09
C THR A 734 11.39 13.01 -10.57
N ALA A 735 10.74 13.82 -11.40
CA ALA A 735 9.65 14.69 -10.99
C ALA A 735 8.27 14.09 -11.25
N PHE A 736 7.34 14.31 -10.33
CA PHE A 736 5.93 13.96 -10.47
C PHE A 736 5.04 15.19 -10.35
N ILE A 737 3.92 15.21 -11.10
CA ILE A 737 2.93 16.29 -11.00
C ILE A 737 2.08 16.04 -9.76
N SER A 738 2.10 16.98 -8.80
CA SER A 738 1.25 16.94 -7.61
C SER A 738 -0.05 17.73 -7.79
N ALA A 739 -0.07 18.75 -8.66
CA ALA A 739 -1.30 19.47 -9.01
C ALA A 739 -1.25 20.07 -10.42
N ALA A 740 -2.42 20.20 -11.07
CA ALA A 740 -2.57 20.95 -12.31
C ALA A 740 -3.88 21.75 -12.31
N PHE A 741 -3.79 23.02 -12.71
CA PHE A 741 -4.92 23.93 -12.83
C PHE A 741 -4.88 24.63 -14.19
N MET A 742 -6.04 24.89 -14.77
CA MET A 742 -6.17 25.70 -15.97
C MET A 742 -7.32 26.69 -15.77
N GLU A 743 -7.12 27.95 -16.12
CA GLU A 743 -8.20 28.92 -16.24
C GLU A 743 -8.29 29.32 -17.70
N ILE A 744 -9.33 28.91 -18.41
CA ILE A 744 -9.47 29.09 -19.87
C ILE A 744 -10.83 29.70 -20.14
N ASN A 745 -10.90 30.78 -20.92
CA ASN A 745 -12.15 31.45 -21.30
C ASN A 745 -13.02 31.91 -20.10
N GLY A 746 -12.40 32.20 -18.94
CA GLY A 746 -13.08 32.55 -17.69
C GLY A 746 -13.66 31.37 -16.91
N GLN A 747 -13.31 30.13 -17.27
CA GLN A 747 -13.66 28.92 -16.51
C GLN A 747 -12.40 28.29 -15.92
N ARG A 748 -12.44 27.95 -14.62
CA ARG A 748 -11.36 27.25 -13.93
C ARG A 748 -11.59 25.74 -13.95
N CYS A 749 -10.67 25.02 -14.55
CA CYS A 749 -10.59 23.57 -14.60
C CYS A 749 -9.46 23.08 -13.69
N GLN A 750 -9.70 22.01 -12.93
CA GLN A 750 -8.69 21.36 -12.10
C GLN A 750 -8.43 19.94 -12.61
N GLY A 751 -7.17 19.52 -12.64
CA GLY A 751 -6.78 18.16 -12.97
C GLY A 751 -6.98 17.23 -11.78
N TYR A 752 -7.70 16.13 -11.98
CA TYR A 752 -7.88 15.09 -10.97
C TYR A 752 -6.91 13.93 -11.19
N ILE A 753 -6.17 13.55 -10.15
CA ILE A 753 -5.35 12.33 -10.18
C ILE A 753 -6.28 11.11 -10.10
N GLN A 754 -6.33 10.33 -11.17
CA GLN A 754 -7.09 9.09 -11.30
C GLN A 754 -6.17 7.92 -11.65
N GLU A 755 -6.67 6.69 -11.48
CA GLU A 755 -6.04 5.48 -12.00
C GLU A 755 -5.95 5.54 -13.54
N ASP A 756 -4.80 5.18 -14.13
CA ASP A 756 -4.53 5.31 -15.58
C ASP A 756 -5.61 4.64 -16.44
N SER A 757 -6.09 3.46 -16.01
CA SER A 757 -7.20 2.72 -16.63
C SER A 757 -8.51 3.53 -16.69
N LYS A 758 -8.88 4.20 -15.59
CA LYS A 758 -10.11 4.99 -15.42
C LYS A 758 -10.00 6.35 -16.12
N ALA A 759 -8.82 6.97 -16.07
CA ALA A 759 -8.52 8.20 -16.80
C ALA A 759 -8.68 7.96 -18.31
N LYS A 760 -8.10 6.87 -18.84
CA LYS A 760 -8.22 6.48 -20.24
C LYS A 760 -9.67 6.15 -20.65
N GLN A 761 -10.41 5.36 -19.87
CA GLN A 761 -11.83 5.10 -20.15
C GLN A 761 -12.70 6.35 -20.10
N THR A 762 -12.39 7.30 -19.21
CA THR A 762 -13.09 8.59 -19.13
C THR A 762 -12.78 9.43 -20.36
N PHE A 763 -11.51 9.48 -20.78
CA PHE A 763 -11.08 10.11 -22.03
C PHE A 763 -11.80 9.51 -23.26
N ASP A 764 -11.79 8.19 -23.44
CA ASP A 764 -12.41 7.54 -24.60
C ASP A 764 -13.88 7.95 -24.76
N LYS A 765 -14.63 8.05 -23.64
CA LYS A 765 -16.04 8.47 -23.59
C LYS A 765 -16.28 9.95 -23.92
N ILE A 766 -15.34 10.85 -23.61
CA ILE A 766 -15.49 12.30 -23.84
C ILE A 766 -14.72 12.81 -25.07
N SER A 767 -13.87 11.97 -25.68
CA SER A 767 -13.02 12.30 -26.84
C SER A 767 -13.79 12.81 -28.07
N HIS A 768 -15.10 12.51 -28.15
CA HIS A 768 -16.00 12.96 -29.21
C HIS A 768 -16.69 14.31 -28.92
N LEU A 769 -16.56 14.85 -27.70
CA LEU A 769 -17.06 16.18 -27.34
C LEU A 769 -15.97 17.20 -27.67
N HIS A 770 -16.32 18.29 -28.37
CA HIS A 770 -15.35 19.09 -29.11
C HIS A 770 -14.45 20.04 -28.29
N GLU A 771 -14.53 20.06 -26.95
CA GLU A 771 -13.92 21.12 -26.11
C GLU A 771 -13.15 20.73 -24.81
N PRO A 772 -12.79 19.45 -24.47
CA PRO A 772 -12.03 19.19 -23.24
C PRO A 772 -10.57 19.61 -23.36
N ALA A 773 -10.08 20.42 -22.41
CA ALA A 773 -8.65 20.67 -22.25
C ALA A 773 -7.97 19.46 -21.62
N LEU A 774 -6.88 18.98 -22.22
CA LEU A 774 -6.33 17.64 -21.96
C LEU A 774 -4.82 17.68 -21.74
N MET A 775 -4.35 17.11 -20.63
CA MET A 775 -2.93 16.88 -20.36
C MET A 775 -2.59 15.40 -20.61
N ILE A 776 -1.73 15.11 -21.60
CA ILE A 776 -1.30 13.74 -21.94
C ILE A 776 0.20 13.58 -21.66
N GLN A 777 0.60 12.50 -20.97
CA GLN A 777 2.01 12.08 -20.93
C GLN A 777 2.39 11.37 -22.25
N LEU A 778 3.38 11.89 -22.96
CA LEU A 778 3.86 11.35 -24.23
C LEU A 778 4.95 10.29 -23.95
N LYS A 779 4.58 9.00 -23.95
CA LYS A 779 5.48 7.85 -23.69
C LYS A 779 6.58 7.61 -24.75
N HIS A 780 6.89 8.58 -25.62
CA HIS A 780 7.74 8.38 -26.80
C HIS A 780 8.97 9.30 -26.90
N ASP A 781 9.07 10.31 -26.01
CA ASP A 781 10.24 11.21 -25.91
C ASP A 781 11.14 10.79 -24.74
N SER A 782 12.42 11.12 -24.81
CA SER A 782 13.45 10.79 -23.81
C SER A 782 13.42 11.65 -22.54
N TYR A 783 12.23 12.11 -22.16
CA TYR A 783 11.94 13.01 -21.04
C TYR A 783 10.50 12.78 -20.60
N ASN A 784 10.18 12.98 -19.32
CA ASN A 784 8.80 13.08 -18.81
C ASN A 784 8.04 14.26 -19.46
N THR A 785 7.52 14.05 -20.67
CA THR A 785 6.89 15.07 -21.51
C THR A 785 5.38 15.00 -21.39
N TYR A 786 4.77 16.03 -20.83
CA TYR A 786 3.33 16.24 -20.80
C TYR A 786 2.95 17.25 -21.90
N LYS A 787 1.77 17.10 -22.49
CA LYS A 787 1.23 18.04 -23.48
C LYS A 787 -0.17 18.46 -23.09
N VAL A 788 -0.39 19.76 -22.90
CA VAL A 788 -1.70 20.35 -22.63
C VAL A 788 -2.31 20.85 -23.95
N GLN A 789 -3.46 20.33 -24.35
CA GLN A 789 -4.24 20.82 -25.50
C GLN A 789 -5.43 21.65 -25.01
N PHE A 790 -5.72 22.79 -25.64
CA PHE A 790 -6.78 23.71 -25.21
C PHE A 790 -7.25 24.65 -26.33
N TYR A 791 -8.45 25.23 -26.16
CA TYR A 791 -9.03 26.23 -27.06
C TYR A 791 -9.31 27.56 -26.34
N VAL A 792 -8.83 28.67 -26.89
CA VAL A 792 -9.00 30.03 -26.34
C VAL A 792 -9.88 30.86 -27.28
N LYS A 793 -10.98 31.43 -26.78
CA LYS A 793 -11.89 32.29 -27.54
C LYS A 793 -11.20 33.59 -28.02
N PRO A 794 -11.72 34.29 -29.05
CA PRO A 794 -11.20 35.59 -29.47
C PRO A 794 -11.05 36.54 -28.27
N LYS A 795 -9.89 37.20 -28.14
CA LYS A 795 -9.55 38.10 -27.03
C LYS A 795 -9.59 37.50 -25.61
N ALA A 796 -9.73 36.19 -25.46
CA ALA A 796 -9.64 35.54 -24.16
C ALA A 796 -8.21 35.15 -23.79
N GLU A 797 -8.02 34.86 -22.51
CA GLU A 797 -6.79 34.33 -21.93
C GLU A 797 -6.97 32.89 -21.43
N ALA A 798 -5.84 32.18 -21.36
CA ALA A 798 -5.68 30.88 -20.77
C ALA A 798 -4.48 30.91 -19.81
N VAL A 799 -4.69 30.54 -18.54
CA VAL A 799 -3.65 30.44 -17.51
C VAL A 799 -3.47 28.97 -17.16
N ILE A 800 -2.33 28.39 -17.52
CA ILE A 800 -1.99 26.99 -17.21
C ILE A 800 -1.02 27.00 -16.04
N THR A 801 -1.37 26.32 -14.95
CA THR A 801 -0.52 26.15 -13.76
C THR A 801 -0.25 24.68 -13.52
N VAL A 802 1.02 24.29 -13.36
CA VAL A 802 1.41 22.92 -13.01
C VAL A 802 2.36 22.97 -11.83
N VAL A 803 2.04 22.21 -10.78
CA VAL A 803 2.89 21.98 -9.62
C VAL A 803 3.50 20.59 -9.75
N TYR A 804 4.83 20.54 -9.73
CA TYR A 804 5.58 19.29 -9.75
C TYR A 804 6.62 19.26 -8.65
N GLU A 805 6.91 18.07 -8.16
CA GLU A 805 7.75 17.85 -6.99
C GLU A 805 8.81 16.79 -7.32
N GLU A 806 10.05 17.01 -6.89
CA GLU A 806 11.17 16.10 -7.10
C GLU A 806 12.14 16.06 -5.93
N ARG A 807 12.79 14.91 -5.72
CA ARG A 807 13.90 14.78 -4.77
C ARG A 807 15.23 15.05 -5.48
N LEU A 808 15.94 16.11 -5.08
CA LEU A 808 17.23 16.45 -5.67
C LEU A 808 18.28 15.41 -5.24
N SER A 809 19.00 14.86 -6.23
CA SER A 809 20.06 13.87 -6.01
C SER A 809 21.43 14.53 -5.99
N ARG A 810 22.23 14.26 -4.94
CA ARG A 810 23.60 14.77 -4.82
C ARG A 810 24.55 13.93 -5.69
N ASN A 811 25.03 14.50 -6.79
CA ASN A 811 25.98 13.88 -7.72
C ASN A 811 27.19 14.80 -7.91
N ASP A 812 28.40 14.28 -8.15
CA ASP A 812 29.62 15.11 -8.34
C ASP A 812 29.80 16.21 -7.25
N ASN A 813 29.53 15.84 -5.99
CA ASN A 813 29.56 16.72 -4.82
C ASN A 813 28.75 18.04 -4.96
N LYS A 814 27.61 17.98 -5.64
CA LYS A 814 26.66 19.10 -5.73
C LYS A 814 25.22 18.59 -5.92
N TYR A 815 24.27 19.45 -5.64
CA TYR A 815 22.89 19.38 -6.13
C TYR A 815 22.78 20.29 -7.35
N GLU A 816 22.04 19.86 -8.37
CA GLU A 816 21.78 20.65 -9.57
C GLU A 816 20.27 20.83 -9.76
N ILE A 817 19.82 22.08 -9.91
CA ILE A 817 18.49 22.44 -10.37
C ILE A 817 18.65 22.98 -11.78
N ILE A 818 18.03 22.33 -12.76
CA ILE A 818 18.19 22.65 -14.17
C ILE A 818 16.80 22.93 -14.78
N THR A 819 16.72 23.99 -15.57
CA THR A 819 15.53 24.33 -16.37
C THR A 819 15.96 24.92 -17.71
N THR A 820 15.23 24.63 -18.79
CA THR A 820 15.49 25.19 -20.12
C THR A 820 14.21 25.77 -20.71
N LEU A 821 14.18 27.08 -20.90
CA LEU A 821 13.07 27.80 -21.53
C LEU A 821 13.37 27.98 -23.03
N PHE A 822 12.44 27.66 -23.93
CA PHE A 822 12.58 27.98 -25.35
C PHE A 822 11.71 29.21 -25.67
N PRO A 823 12.30 30.43 -25.77
CA PRO A 823 11.54 31.69 -25.74
C PRO A 823 10.99 32.13 -27.11
N GLU A 824 11.06 31.29 -28.15
CA GLU A 824 10.83 31.68 -29.55
C GLU A 824 9.44 32.29 -29.85
N GLU A 825 8.43 32.06 -29.00
CA GLU A 825 7.09 32.67 -29.10
C GLU A 825 6.59 33.33 -27.80
N VAL A 826 7.50 33.64 -26.86
CA VAL A 826 7.12 34.40 -25.66
C VAL A 826 7.11 35.89 -25.99
N ASN A 827 5.94 36.52 -25.89
CA ASN A 827 5.68 37.94 -26.21
C ASN A 827 5.57 38.84 -24.97
N GLY A 828 5.65 38.27 -23.76
CA GLY A 828 5.69 39.00 -22.49
C GLY A 828 6.65 38.35 -21.50
N ASN A 829 6.48 38.57 -20.20
CA ASN A 829 7.57 38.42 -19.21
C ASN A 829 7.91 36.96 -18.88
N ILE A 830 9.21 36.72 -18.67
CA ILE A 830 9.74 35.47 -18.13
C ILE A 830 10.24 35.74 -16.71
N TYR A 831 9.78 34.93 -15.75
CA TYR A 831 10.20 34.99 -14.35
C TYR A 831 10.69 33.61 -13.90
N PHE A 832 11.90 33.55 -13.36
CA PHE A 832 12.42 32.37 -12.70
C PHE A 832 12.96 32.79 -11.34
N GLN A 833 12.44 32.18 -10.28
CA GLN A 833 12.93 32.35 -8.91
C GLN A 833 13.05 31.00 -8.22
N ALA A 834 14.13 30.80 -7.47
CA ALA A 834 14.33 29.64 -6.64
C ALA A 834 14.74 30.07 -5.23
N LYS A 835 13.94 29.72 -4.23
CA LYS A 835 14.32 29.81 -2.82
C LYS A 835 14.84 28.44 -2.39
N ILE A 836 16.06 28.40 -1.88
CA ILE A 836 16.71 27.18 -1.38
C ILE A 836 16.88 27.34 0.12
N ASP A 837 16.22 26.47 0.87
CA ASP A 837 16.24 26.36 2.33
C ASP A 837 16.82 24.99 2.70
N VAL A 838 18.00 24.98 3.30
CA VAL A 838 18.75 23.74 3.58
C VAL A 838 19.08 23.56 5.07
N PRO A 839 19.13 22.31 5.54
CA PRO A 839 19.34 21.99 6.97
C PRO A 839 20.70 22.42 7.51
N TYR A 840 21.71 22.52 6.64
CA TYR A 840 23.10 22.87 6.96
C TYR A 840 23.54 24.08 6.14
N PRO A 841 24.54 24.85 6.61
CA PRO A 841 25.07 25.99 5.86
C PRO A 841 25.41 25.65 4.40
N LEU A 842 25.21 26.60 3.50
CA LEU A 842 25.50 26.45 2.08
C LEU A 842 27.01 26.64 1.84
N LYS A 843 27.70 25.56 1.50
CA LYS A 843 29.14 25.55 1.16
C LYS A 843 29.43 26.36 -0.09
N PHE A 844 28.53 26.29 -1.08
CA PHE A 844 28.47 27.23 -2.20
C PHE A 844 27.09 27.22 -2.81
N VAL A 845 26.75 28.34 -3.47
CA VAL A 845 25.64 28.47 -4.41
C VAL A 845 26.19 29.21 -5.61
N ARG A 846 25.95 28.70 -6.82
CA ARG A 846 26.38 29.36 -8.06
C ARG A 846 25.43 29.05 -9.19
N THR A 847 25.39 29.93 -10.18
CA THR A 847 24.71 29.69 -11.45
C THR A 847 25.73 29.48 -12.55
N THR A 848 25.48 28.52 -13.46
CA THR A 848 26.37 28.25 -14.61
C THR A 848 25.69 28.53 -15.96
N SER A 849 24.56 29.22 -15.93
CA SER A 849 23.86 29.81 -17.07
C SER A 849 24.71 30.88 -17.76
N LYS A 850 24.42 31.17 -19.04
CA LYS A 850 24.97 32.35 -19.74
C LYS A 850 24.33 33.67 -19.30
N ASN A 851 23.26 33.59 -18.53
CA ASN A 851 22.33 34.66 -18.20
C ASN A 851 22.64 35.17 -16.78
N GLU A 852 22.53 36.47 -16.56
CA GLU A 852 22.85 37.11 -15.26
C GLU A 852 21.80 36.74 -14.20
N ALA A 853 22.27 36.13 -13.10
CA ALA A 853 21.47 35.77 -11.94
C ALA A 853 21.83 36.67 -10.75
N SER A 854 20.81 37.11 -10.01
CA SER A 854 20.97 37.74 -8.70
C SER A 854 20.83 36.68 -7.62
N ILE A 855 21.92 36.39 -6.90
CA ILE A 855 21.93 35.49 -5.74
C ILE A 855 21.86 36.37 -4.49
N VAL A 856 20.83 36.16 -3.66
CA VAL A 856 20.57 36.90 -2.43
C VAL A 856 20.64 35.92 -1.27
N ASN A 857 21.76 35.91 -0.55
CA ASN A 857 21.90 35.12 0.67
C ASN A 857 21.08 35.78 1.79
N ILE A 858 20.02 35.11 2.25
CA ILE A 858 19.19 35.58 3.37
C ILE A 858 19.90 35.27 4.69
N ASN A 859 20.46 34.07 4.81
CA ASN A 859 21.33 33.64 5.90
C ASN A 859 22.26 32.51 5.41
N GLU A 860 22.99 31.86 6.32
CA GLU A 860 23.89 30.74 6.00
C GLU A 860 23.22 29.53 5.35
N LYS A 861 21.91 29.33 5.55
CA LYS A 861 21.11 28.16 5.12
C LYS A 861 20.08 28.49 4.04
N VAL A 862 19.73 29.76 3.88
CA VAL A 862 18.65 30.20 3.01
C VAL A 862 19.18 31.19 1.98
N VAL A 863 18.96 30.88 0.71
CA VAL A 863 19.32 31.72 -0.44
C VAL A 863 18.15 31.84 -1.39
N ASP A 864 17.90 33.05 -1.88
CA ASP A 864 17.04 33.28 -3.03
C ASP A 864 17.89 33.51 -4.29
N VAL A 865 17.54 32.85 -5.38
CA VAL A 865 18.16 33.01 -6.69
C VAL A 865 17.13 33.51 -7.68
N PHE A 866 17.31 34.75 -8.15
CA PHE A 866 16.41 35.41 -9.10
C PHE A 866 17.11 35.60 -10.44
N PHE A 867 16.42 35.28 -11.53
CA PHE A 867 16.88 35.62 -12.88
C PHE A 867 16.04 36.77 -13.40
N LYS A 868 16.69 37.91 -13.65
CA LYS A 868 16.03 39.16 -14.07
C LYS A 868 16.72 39.72 -15.30
N GLU A 869 16.33 39.21 -16.46
CA GLU A 869 16.79 39.69 -17.76
C GLU A 869 15.66 40.34 -18.56
N ASP A 870 16.02 41.36 -19.35
CA ASP A 870 15.14 41.91 -20.36
C ASP A 870 14.86 40.87 -21.47
N LEU A 871 13.59 40.70 -21.81
CA LEU A 871 13.11 39.81 -22.89
C LEU A 871 13.85 40.01 -24.22
N VAL A 872 14.27 41.25 -24.49
CA VAL A 872 15.02 41.62 -25.70
C VAL A 872 16.40 40.95 -25.73
N LYS A 873 17.07 40.79 -24.58
CA LYS A 873 18.33 40.03 -24.49
C LYS A 873 18.08 38.52 -24.59
N ILE A 874 17.07 38.00 -23.91
CA ILE A 874 16.73 36.56 -23.95
C ILE A 874 16.51 36.09 -25.39
N LYS A 875 15.74 36.83 -26.20
CA LYS A 875 15.51 36.53 -27.63
C LYS A 875 16.74 36.65 -28.53
N VAL A 876 17.77 37.38 -28.12
CA VAL A 876 19.05 37.53 -28.85
C VAL A 876 20.07 36.46 -28.45
N ILE A 877 19.96 35.92 -27.23
CA ILE A 877 20.85 34.88 -26.69
C ILE A 877 20.34 33.46 -27.05
N SER A 878 19.02 33.29 -27.22
CA SER A 878 18.43 32.03 -27.67
C SER A 878 18.59 31.80 -29.17
N ASN A 879 19.58 31.00 -29.55
CA ASN A 879 19.48 30.19 -30.78
C ASN A 879 18.44 29.06 -30.57
N GLN A 880 18.26 28.19 -31.57
CA GLN A 880 17.35 27.03 -31.57
C GLN A 880 17.54 26.00 -30.41
N ASP A 881 18.52 26.23 -29.52
CA ASP A 881 18.89 25.37 -28.40
C ASP A 881 18.26 25.78 -27.05
N GLY A 882 17.62 26.96 -26.97
CA GLY A 882 16.94 27.46 -25.75
C GLY A 882 17.86 28.11 -24.70
N ALA A 883 17.24 28.74 -23.69
CA ALA A 883 17.92 29.40 -22.56
C ALA A 883 17.96 28.48 -21.34
N GLN A 884 19.16 28.07 -20.92
CA GLN A 884 19.36 27.19 -19.76
C GLN A 884 19.60 27.99 -18.47
N PHE A 885 18.78 27.71 -17.47
CA PHE A 885 18.87 28.18 -16.09
C PHE A 885 19.40 27.01 -15.25
N VAL A 886 20.56 27.18 -14.63
CA VAL A 886 21.23 26.14 -13.85
C VAL A 886 21.67 26.73 -12.54
N ILE A 887 21.15 26.20 -11.43
CA ILE A 887 21.63 26.47 -10.08
C ILE A 887 22.36 25.24 -9.59
N GLN A 888 23.58 25.43 -9.10
CA GLN A 888 24.37 24.40 -8.42
C GLN A 888 24.63 24.85 -6.99
N TYR A 889 24.37 23.98 -6.03
CA TYR A 889 24.71 24.23 -4.63
C TYR A 889 25.28 22.96 -3.98
N ASP A 890 26.04 23.11 -2.90
CA ASP A 890 26.42 22.02 -1.99
C ASP A 890 26.31 22.55 -0.56
N ILE A 891 26.17 21.65 0.39
CA ILE A 891 26.05 21.98 1.82
C ILE A 891 27.38 21.76 2.53
N GLU A 892 27.62 22.51 3.60
CA GLU A 892 28.78 22.34 4.45
C GLU A 892 28.75 21.00 5.17
N ASN A 893 29.94 20.43 5.33
CA ASN A 893 30.13 19.06 5.78
C ASN A 893 30.76 19.08 7.17
N ASP A 894 30.00 19.53 8.18
CA ASP A 894 30.46 19.48 9.56
C ASP A 894 30.73 18.03 9.96
N SER A 895 32.00 17.73 10.21
CA SER A 895 32.46 16.41 10.60
C SER A 895 31.98 16.02 12.00
N SER A 896 31.57 17.01 12.81
CA SER A 896 31.12 16.82 14.19
C SER A 896 29.61 16.56 14.36
N ASN A 897 28.77 17.00 13.41
CA ASN A 897 27.31 16.87 13.50
C ASN A 897 26.73 15.89 12.46
N ASN A 898 26.45 14.66 12.89
CA ASN A 898 25.64 13.70 12.14
C ASN A 898 24.16 13.82 12.55
N THR A 899 23.45 14.82 12.04
CA THR A 899 22.03 15.03 12.38
C THR A 899 21.11 14.40 11.34
N ILE A 900 20.35 13.40 11.77
CA ILE A 900 19.16 12.92 11.04
C ILE A 900 18.07 13.98 11.23
N LEU A 901 17.46 14.42 10.14
CA LEU A 901 16.35 15.35 10.20
C LEU A 901 15.10 14.55 10.54
N LEU A 902 14.38 14.97 11.57
CA LEU A 902 13.18 14.33 12.07
C LEU A 902 12.04 15.35 11.99
N ASP A 903 10.97 15.00 11.28
CA ASP A 903 9.76 15.82 11.18
C ASP A 903 8.51 14.93 11.08
N ASP A 904 7.51 15.23 11.92
CA ASP A 904 6.23 14.51 12.08
C ASP A 904 6.28 12.95 12.09
N GLY A 905 7.39 12.37 12.57
CA GLY A 905 7.63 10.92 12.61
C GLY A 905 8.35 10.35 11.38
N HIS A 906 8.67 11.19 10.39
CA HIS A 906 9.49 10.86 9.24
C HIS A 906 10.95 11.25 9.52
N TYR A 907 11.88 10.57 8.85
CA TYR A 907 13.31 10.89 8.97
C TYR A 907 14.00 10.99 7.61
N LEU A 908 14.93 11.94 7.48
CA LEU A 908 15.79 12.09 6.31
C LEU A 908 17.26 11.98 6.70
N PHE A 909 17.97 11.07 6.05
CA PHE A 909 19.43 10.99 6.09
C PHE A 909 20.02 11.76 4.90
N PRO A 910 20.66 12.92 5.10
CA PRO A 910 21.26 13.69 4.02
C PRO A 910 22.55 13.01 3.51
N PRO A 911 22.78 12.90 2.19
CA PRO A 911 23.97 12.26 1.64
C PRO A 911 25.27 13.00 2.03
N LYS A 912 26.09 12.39 2.90
CA LYS A 912 27.34 12.99 3.40
C LYS A 912 28.49 12.84 2.40
N SER A 913 29.34 13.87 2.30
CA SER A 913 30.67 13.72 1.69
C SER A 913 31.59 13.02 2.70
N LEU A 914 31.80 11.71 2.53
CA LEU A 914 32.71 10.96 3.39
C LEU A 914 34.16 11.20 2.96
N ASP A 915 34.94 11.85 3.82
CA ASP A 915 36.39 12.03 3.61
C ASP A 915 37.12 10.71 3.93
N MET A 916 37.04 9.76 3.00
CA MET A 916 37.63 8.43 3.09
C MET A 916 38.51 8.14 1.87
N PRO A 917 39.60 7.39 2.03
CA PRO A 917 40.45 7.00 0.91
C PRO A 917 39.68 6.09 -0.05
N ASN A 918 39.73 6.41 -1.34
CA ASN A 918 39.15 5.58 -2.40
C ASN A 918 39.70 4.15 -2.33
N GLN A 919 38.83 3.15 -2.42
CA GLN A 919 39.20 1.74 -2.35
C GLN A 919 39.49 1.18 -3.74
N ASN A 920 40.53 0.35 -3.86
CA ASN A 920 40.80 -0.38 -5.09
C ASN A 920 39.63 -1.31 -5.42
N LYS A 921 39.35 -1.48 -6.72
CA LYS A 921 38.19 -2.24 -7.22
C LYS A 921 38.57 -3.16 -8.37
N ILE A 922 37.76 -4.21 -8.57
CA ILE A 922 37.79 -5.12 -9.71
C ILE A 922 36.50 -4.90 -10.51
N ILE A 923 36.61 -4.47 -11.75
CA ILE A 923 35.44 -4.31 -12.64
C ILE A 923 35.45 -5.37 -13.75
N TYR A 924 34.39 -6.17 -13.81
CA TYR A 924 34.16 -7.13 -14.89
C TYR A 924 33.28 -6.47 -15.96
N PHE A 925 33.89 -6.09 -17.09
CA PHE A 925 33.20 -5.50 -18.22
C PHE A 925 32.66 -6.60 -19.14
N VAL A 926 31.33 -6.69 -19.27
CA VAL A 926 30.65 -7.63 -20.18
C VAL A 926 30.09 -6.85 -21.37
N VAL A 927 30.46 -7.22 -22.59
CA VAL A 927 30.12 -6.43 -23.79
C VAL A 927 29.39 -7.31 -24.78
N ASP A 928 28.10 -7.03 -24.99
CA ASP A 928 27.32 -7.64 -26.08
C ASP A 928 27.72 -6.99 -27.41
N THR A 929 28.15 -7.80 -28.38
CA THR A 929 28.54 -7.33 -29.72
C THR A 929 27.46 -7.52 -30.78
N MET A 930 26.29 -8.04 -30.41
CA MET A 930 25.13 -8.02 -31.27
C MET A 930 24.74 -6.56 -31.55
N ASN A 931 24.96 -6.12 -32.79
CA ASN A 931 24.80 -4.73 -33.24
C ASN A 931 25.57 -3.67 -32.42
N ILE A 932 26.72 -3.96 -31.81
CA ILE A 932 27.49 -2.95 -31.03
C ILE A 932 27.77 -1.68 -31.84
N SER A 933 27.41 -0.53 -31.26
CA SER A 933 27.64 0.78 -31.86
C SER A 933 29.00 1.37 -31.48
N ASP A 934 29.50 2.30 -32.28
CA ASP A 934 30.70 3.08 -31.94
C ASP A 934 30.52 3.89 -30.64
N LYS A 935 29.29 4.25 -30.28
CA LYS A 935 28.97 4.92 -29.01
C LYS A 935 29.18 4.00 -27.81
N ILE A 936 28.77 2.73 -27.88
CA ILE A 936 29.08 1.77 -26.81
C ILE A 936 30.59 1.56 -26.70
N LYS A 937 31.31 1.49 -27.83
CA LYS A 937 32.77 1.43 -27.85
C LYS A 937 33.41 2.65 -27.17
N GLU A 938 33.00 3.86 -27.53
CA GLU A 938 33.47 5.12 -26.93
C GLU A 938 33.16 5.19 -25.42
N SER A 939 31.95 4.80 -25.02
CA SER A 939 31.52 4.73 -23.62
C SER A 939 32.43 3.81 -22.80
N LEU A 940 32.67 2.60 -23.28
CA LEU A 940 33.52 1.61 -22.63
C LEU A 940 34.99 2.07 -22.57
N LYS A 941 35.51 2.68 -23.64
CA LYS A 941 36.86 3.28 -23.65
C LYS A 941 36.99 4.42 -22.64
N ALA A 942 35.95 5.23 -22.45
CA ALA A 942 35.92 6.30 -21.46
C ALA A 942 35.89 5.75 -20.03
N VAL A 943 35.01 4.79 -19.71
CA VAL A 943 34.94 4.15 -18.38
C VAL A 943 36.28 3.52 -18.00
N LEU A 944 36.92 2.79 -18.93
CA LEU A 944 38.26 2.22 -18.73
C LEU A 944 39.34 3.29 -18.46
N GLY A 945 39.22 4.47 -19.08
CA GLY A 945 40.15 5.58 -18.88
C GLY A 945 40.08 6.26 -17.51
N HIS A 946 39.02 6.01 -16.73
CA HIS A 946 38.85 6.54 -15.37
C HIS A 946 39.31 5.58 -14.26
N LEU A 947 39.71 4.35 -14.60
CA LEU A 947 40.32 3.42 -13.64
C LEU A 947 41.65 4.00 -13.14
N GLN A 948 41.91 3.80 -11.85
CA GLN A 948 43.11 4.30 -11.18
C GLN A 948 44.22 3.23 -11.16
N PRO A 949 45.51 3.62 -11.10
CA PRO A 949 46.59 2.67 -10.83
C PRO A 949 46.32 1.91 -9.53
N GLY A 950 46.32 0.57 -9.59
CA GLY A 950 45.90 -0.30 -8.49
C GLY A 950 44.46 -0.80 -8.55
N ASP A 951 43.60 -0.28 -9.45
CA ASP A 951 42.37 -0.99 -9.83
C ASP A 951 42.70 -2.20 -10.71
N MET A 952 41.80 -3.18 -10.78
CA MET A 952 41.86 -4.28 -11.75
C MET A 952 40.59 -4.34 -12.61
N PHE A 953 40.69 -4.95 -13.79
CA PHE A 953 39.53 -5.18 -14.65
C PHE A 953 39.60 -6.48 -15.44
N SER A 954 38.47 -6.92 -15.98
CA SER A 954 38.38 -8.02 -16.94
C SER A 954 37.47 -7.61 -18.09
N LEU A 955 37.74 -8.08 -19.30
CA LEU A 955 36.96 -7.77 -20.51
C LEU A 955 36.41 -9.06 -21.12
N ILE A 956 35.09 -9.18 -21.08
CA ILE A 956 34.29 -10.35 -21.43
C ILE A 956 33.42 -9.95 -22.62
N HIS A 957 33.51 -10.71 -23.70
CA HIS A 957 32.86 -10.42 -24.96
C HIS A 957 31.76 -11.46 -25.24
N SER A 958 30.55 -10.99 -25.51
CA SER A 958 29.35 -11.78 -25.79
C SER A 958 28.95 -11.63 -27.26
N GLY A 959 28.94 -12.73 -27.99
CA GLY A 959 28.28 -12.86 -29.29
C GLY A 959 27.79 -14.31 -29.46
N THR A 960 27.85 -14.85 -30.68
CA THR A 960 27.62 -16.29 -30.96
C THR A 960 28.46 -17.23 -30.07
N THR A 961 29.60 -16.76 -29.56
CA THR A 961 30.35 -17.41 -28.46
C THR A 961 30.68 -16.38 -27.39
N VAL A 962 30.89 -16.86 -26.16
CA VAL A 962 31.44 -16.04 -25.06
C VAL A 962 32.95 -16.19 -25.06
N THR A 963 33.65 -15.07 -24.98
CA THR A 963 35.12 -15.04 -25.06
C THR A 963 35.74 -14.10 -24.05
N PHE A 964 36.92 -14.48 -23.54
CA PHE A 964 37.74 -13.65 -22.66
C PHE A 964 38.94 -13.10 -23.41
N TRP A 965 39.32 -11.86 -23.11
CA TRP A 965 40.64 -11.36 -23.50
C TRP A 965 41.66 -11.65 -22.41
N ASP A 966 42.72 -12.38 -22.76
CA ASP A 966 43.90 -12.58 -21.92
C ASP A 966 45.06 -11.73 -22.43
N ILE A 967 45.51 -10.77 -21.63
CA ILE A 967 46.69 -9.93 -21.91
C ILE A 967 47.97 -10.77 -22.01
N THR A 968 48.10 -11.81 -21.20
CA THR A 968 49.34 -12.57 -21.03
C THR A 968 49.70 -13.36 -22.30
N SER A 969 48.69 -13.88 -23.00
CA SER A 969 48.85 -14.53 -24.31
C SER A 969 48.52 -13.64 -25.51
N ASN A 970 47.93 -12.46 -25.27
CA ASN A 970 47.33 -11.56 -26.27
C ASN A 970 46.37 -12.30 -27.23
N LYS A 971 45.57 -13.21 -26.69
CA LYS A 971 44.60 -14.04 -27.43
C LYS A 971 43.20 -13.90 -26.86
N ILE A 972 42.25 -14.22 -27.72
CA ILE A 972 40.84 -14.41 -27.37
C ILE A 972 40.66 -15.89 -27.00
N VAL A 973 40.25 -16.17 -25.77
CA VAL A 973 39.96 -17.53 -25.29
C VAL A 973 38.47 -17.81 -25.51
N LEU A 974 38.15 -18.89 -26.23
CA LEU A 974 36.79 -19.34 -26.52
C LEU A 974 36.26 -20.22 -25.39
N MET A 975 35.09 -19.86 -24.84
CA MET A 975 34.31 -20.76 -23.97
C MET A 975 33.30 -21.56 -24.80
N GLY A 976 33.24 -22.87 -24.56
CA GLY A 976 32.17 -23.73 -25.08
C GLY A 976 30.84 -23.52 -24.34
N SER A 977 29.76 -24.14 -24.85
CA SER A 977 28.39 -23.99 -24.32
C SER A 977 28.13 -24.63 -22.94
N ALA A 978 29.14 -25.24 -22.32
CA ALA A 978 29.09 -25.73 -20.94
C ALA A 978 30.47 -25.62 -20.29
N ILE A 979 30.54 -25.02 -19.09
CA ILE A 979 31.79 -24.81 -18.34
C ILE A 979 31.70 -25.59 -17.03
N SER A 980 32.58 -26.56 -16.83
CA SER A 980 32.57 -27.45 -15.67
C SER A 980 32.95 -26.72 -14.37
N SER A 981 32.68 -27.31 -13.21
CA SER A 981 33.08 -26.73 -11.92
C SER A 981 34.60 -26.72 -11.68
N ASN A 982 35.39 -27.40 -12.53
CA ASN A 982 36.82 -27.65 -12.31
C ASN A 982 37.74 -26.96 -13.34
N ASP A 983 37.21 -26.13 -14.25
CA ASP A 983 37.99 -25.57 -15.35
C ASP A 983 38.96 -24.48 -14.86
N THR A 984 40.25 -24.82 -14.84
CA THR A 984 41.38 -23.95 -14.42
C THR A 984 41.76 -22.86 -15.43
N GLU A 985 40.90 -22.57 -16.42
CA GLU A 985 41.19 -21.71 -17.58
C GLU A 985 40.42 -20.38 -17.61
N ILE A 986 39.79 -19.95 -16.50
CA ILE A 986 39.16 -18.63 -16.41
C ILE A 986 40.26 -17.55 -16.21
N PRO A 987 40.44 -16.57 -17.14
CA PRO A 987 41.52 -15.59 -17.03
C PRO A 987 41.35 -14.63 -15.85
N VAL A 988 42.48 -14.24 -15.27
CA VAL A 988 42.55 -13.39 -14.08
C VAL A 988 42.33 -11.92 -14.44
N PRO A 989 41.60 -11.13 -13.63
CA PRO A 989 41.57 -9.68 -13.77
C PRO A 989 42.98 -9.06 -13.75
N ILE A 990 43.16 -8.04 -14.59
CA ILE A 990 44.43 -7.39 -14.89
C ILE A 990 44.49 -5.99 -14.28
N GLU A 991 45.67 -5.56 -13.84
CA GLU A 991 45.86 -4.20 -13.31
C GLU A 991 45.57 -3.12 -14.37
N ALA A 992 44.88 -2.06 -13.98
CA ALA A 992 44.56 -0.88 -14.77
C ALA A 992 45.78 0.05 -15.01
N SER A 993 46.90 -0.51 -15.43
CA SER A 993 48.05 0.26 -15.89
C SER A 993 47.73 1.00 -17.21
N GLN A 994 48.38 2.14 -17.46
CA GLN A 994 48.16 2.92 -18.70
C GLN A 994 48.37 2.08 -19.97
N GLU A 995 49.31 1.14 -19.94
CA GLU A 995 49.60 0.21 -21.03
C GLU A 995 48.46 -0.80 -21.25
N ASN A 996 47.93 -1.38 -20.17
CA ASN A 996 46.81 -2.33 -20.25
C ASN A 996 45.52 -1.63 -20.68
N ILE A 997 45.27 -0.41 -20.23
CA ILE A 997 44.14 0.42 -20.67
C ILE A 997 44.24 0.72 -22.17
N ARG A 998 45.42 1.14 -22.69
CA ARG A 998 45.59 1.39 -24.13
C ARG A 998 45.35 0.15 -24.98
N LYS A 999 45.85 -1.02 -24.54
CA LYS A 999 45.60 -2.30 -25.21
C LYS A 999 44.11 -2.66 -25.22
N ALA A 1000 43.42 -2.50 -24.09
CA ALA A 1000 41.98 -2.74 -23.99
C ALA A 1000 41.20 -1.83 -24.96
N GLN A 1001 41.50 -0.53 -24.97
CA GLN A 1001 40.88 0.45 -25.86
C GLN A 1001 41.08 0.10 -27.35
N THR A 1002 42.30 -0.32 -27.72
CA THR A 1002 42.63 -0.76 -29.09
C THR A 1002 41.84 -2.01 -29.51
N ILE A 1003 41.55 -2.91 -28.57
CA ILE A 1003 40.75 -4.11 -28.84
C ILE A 1003 39.27 -3.78 -29.01
N ILE A 1004 38.75 -2.84 -28.21
CA ILE A 1004 37.37 -2.36 -28.29
C ILE A 1004 37.09 -1.70 -29.65
N ASP A 1005 38.05 -0.93 -30.20
CA ASP A 1005 37.96 -0.39 -31.56
C ASP A 1005 37.73 -1.51 -32.59
N ASN A 1006 38.46 -2.62 -32.43
CA ASN A 1006 38.42 -3.80 -33.29
C ASN A 1006 37.27 -4.79 -33.00
N PHE A 1007 36.36 -4.51 -32.06
CA PHE A 1007 35.17 -5.35 -31.85
C PHE A 1007 34.28 -5.34 -33.10
N GLY A 1008 34.14 -6.51 -33.73
CA GLY A 1008 33.22 -6.74 -34.84
C GLY A 1008 31.79 -6.99 -34.36
N THR A 1009 30.83 -6.81 -35.25
CA THR A 1009 29.42 -7.09 -34.98
C THR A 1009 29.13 -8.59 -35.04
N SER A 1010 28.52 -9.16 -34.01
CA SER A 1010 28.05 -10.56 -34.00
C SER A 1010 26.57 -10.65 -34.42
N LYS A 1011 26.13 -11.84 -34.86
CA LYS A 1011 24.74 -12.08 -35.33
C LYS A 1011 23.76 -12.48 -34.22
N GLU A 1012 24.29 -12.92 -33.08
CA GLU A 1012 23.56 -13.49 -31.95
C GLU A 1012 24.20 -12.98 -30.66
N SER A 1013 23.41 -12.84 -29.60
CA SER A 1013 23.87 -12.52 -28.26
C SER A 1013 23.89 -13.78 -27.38
N ASN A 1014 24.87 -13.90 -26.50
CA ASN A 1014 24.91 -14.92 -25.45
C ASN A 1014 25.21 -14.26 -24.09
N ILE A 1015 24.48 -13.17 -23.83
CA ILE A 1015 24.66 -12.32 -22.65
C ILE A 1015 24.41 -13.06 -21.34
N GLU A 1016 23.53 -14.08 -21.35
CA GLU A 1016 23.30 -14.99 -20.22
C GLU A 1016 24.61 -15.65 -19.78
N LEU A 1017 25.21 -16.45 -20.67
CA LEU A 1017 26.46 -17.16 -20.36
C LEU A 1017 27.57 -16.17 -20.01
N ALA A 1018 27.65 -15.01 -20.67
CA ALA A 1018 28.68 -14.00 -20.39
C ALA A 1018 28.56 -13.42 -18.96
N LEU A 1019 27.35 -13.17 -18.47
CA LEU A 1019 27.09 -12.76 -17.09
C LEU A 1019 27.37 -13.89 -16.10
N GLU A 1020 27.05 -15.15 -16.43
CA GLU A 1020 27.41 -16.31 -15.60
C GLU A 1020 28.91 -16.45 -15.41
N VAL A 1021 29.71 -16.33 -16.48
CA VAL A 1021 31.17 -16.43 -16.33
C VAL A 1021 31.74 -15.20 -15.60
N ALA A 1022 31.17 -14.01 -15.77
CA ALA A 1022 31.54 -12.84 -14.97
C ALA A 1022 31.34 -13.10 -13.46
N LEU A 1023 30.15 -13.59 -13.07
CA LEU A 1023 29.83 -13.96 -11.68
C LEU A 1023 30.71 -15.11 -11.16
N LYS A 1024 31.04 -16.10 -11.99
CA LYS A 1024 31.93 -17.22 -11.64
C LYS A 1024 33.37 -16.75 -11.42
N ASN A 1025 33.91 -15.90 -12.29
CA ASN A 1025 35.24 -15.31 -12.15
C ASN A 1025 35.35 -14.48 -10.86
N ALA A 1026 34.35 -13.62 -10.61
CA ALA A 1026 34.23 -12.84 -9.38
C ALA A 1026 34.12 -13.73 -8.12
N SER A 1027 33.34 -14.81 -8.17
CA SER A 1027 33.18 -15.75 -7.05
C SER A 1027 34.45 -16.52 -6.69
N ILE A 1028 35.35 -16.77 -7.66
CA ILE A 1028 36.66 -17.40 -7.44
C ILE A 1028 37.63 -16.44 -6.74
N ARG A 1029 37.45 -15.12 -6.90
CA ARG A 1029 38.32 -14.09 -6.33
C ARG A 1029 37.74 -13.54 -5.02
N THR A 1030 38.11 -14.18 -3.91
CA THR A 1030 37.68 -13.80 -2.55
C THR A 1030 38.61 -12.80 -1.83
N ASP A 1031 39.43 -12.04 -2.56
CA ASP A 1031 40.31 -11.02 -1.94
C ASP A 1031 39.46 -9.89 -1.34
N GLN A 1032 39.48 -9.77 -0.01
CA GLN A 1032 38.65 -8.83 0.74
C GLN A 1032 39.15 -7.37 0.65
N LEU A 1033 40.34 -7.12 0.07
CA LEU A 1033 40.83 -5.75 -0.13
C LEU A 1033 40.10 -5.02 -1.28
N TYR A 1034 39.61 -5.75 -2.29
CA TYR A 1034 39.04 -5.13 -3.48
C TYR A 1034 37.51 -5.12 -3.46
N LYS A 1035 36.90 -4.01 -3.90
CA LYS A 1035 35.46 -3.94 -4.18
C LYS A 1035 35.17 -4.46 -5.58
N GLN A 1036 34.13 -5.26 -5.77
CA GLN A 1036 33.85 -5.88 -7.06
C GLN A 1036 32.57 -5.29 -7.67
N ALA A 1037 32.53 -5.16 -9.00
CA ALA A 1037 31.34 -4.78 -9.75
C ALA A 1037 31.32 -5.46 -11.12
N ILE A 1038 30.13 -5.77 -11.63
CA ILE A 1038 29.93 -6.19 -13.02
C ILE A 1038 29.27 -5.04 -13.77
N VAL A 1039 29.85 -4.61 -14.88
CA VAL A 1039 29.30 -3.55 -15.75
C VAL A 1039 29.06 -4.16 -17.12
N PHE A 1040 27.82 -4.23 -17.58
CA PHE A 1040 27.49 -4.81 -18.89
C PHE A 1040 26.88 -3.83 -19.89
N PHE A 1041 27.18 -4.01 -21.17
CA PHE A 1041 26.79 -3.13 -22.28
C PHE A 1041 25.97 -3.92 -23.33
N LYS A 1042 24.82 -3.39 -23.79
CA LYS A 1042 23.95 -4.03 -24.81
C LYS A 1042 23.19 -3.01 -25.68
N ASN A 1043 22.79 -3.42 -26.91
CA ASN A 1043 22.20 -2.56 -27.94
C ASN A 1043 20.96 -3.13 -28.68
N THR A 1044 20.25 -4.14 -28.14
CA THR A 1044 19.12 -4.78 -28.87
C THR A 1044 17.99 -5.29 -27.97
N GLU A 1045 16.79 -5.34 -28.58
CA GLU A 1045 15.58 -6.07 -28.13
C GLU A 1045 15.87 -7.56 -27.91
N ASP A 1046 15.33 -8.16 -26.84
CA ASP A 1046 15.48 -9.59 -26.53
C ASP A 1046 14.27 -10.16 -25.76
N SER A 1047 13.62 -11.19 -26.31
CA SER A 1047 12.29 -11.65 -25.86
C SER A 1047 12.27 -12.50 -24.57
N LEU A 1048 13.42 -12.73 -23.91
CA LEU A 1048 13.60 -13.76 -22.86
C LEU A 1048 13.96 -13.20 -21.47
N ALA A 1049 13.36 -12.07 -21.13
CA ALA A 1049 13.59 -11.28 -19.92
C ALA A 1049 13.52 -12.04 -18.57
N ILE A 1050 12.42 -12.76 -18.32
CA ILE A 1050 12.05 -13.18 -16.95
C ILE A 1050 12.91 -14.34 -16.43
N ILE A 1051 13.30 -15.26 -17.32
CA ILE A 1051 14.13 -16.42 -16.97
C ILE A 1051 15.56 -15.96 -16.62
N LEU A 1052 16.10 -15.04 -17.42
CA LEU A 1052 17.43 -14.45 -17.19
C LEU A 1052 17.52 -13.74 -15.83
N ILE A 1053 16.51 -12.94 -15.46
CA ILE A 1053 16.43 -12.27 -14.15
C ILE A 1053 16.58 -13.28 -13.01
N ARG A 1054 15.76 -14.33 -12.98
CA ARG A 1054 15.78 -15.34 -11.89
C ARG A 1054 17.14 -16.05 -11.80
N LYS A 1055 17.73 -16.40 -12.95
CA LYS A 1055 19.00 -17.15 -13.01
C LYS A 1055 20.19 -16.34 -12.51
N ILE A 1056 20.34 -15.10 -12.98
CA ILE A 1056 21.47 -14.22 -12.62
C ILE A 1056 21.40 -13.80 -11.15
N THR A 1057 20.20 -13.45 -10.64
CA THR A 1057 20.01 -13.12 -9.22
C THR A 1057 20.35 -14.31 -8.30
N ALA A 1058 19.93 -15.53 -8.66
CA ALA A 1058 20.25 -16.73 -7.90
C ALA A 1058 21.77 -17.05 -7.89
N LEU A 1059 22.46 -16.84 -9.02
CA LEU A 1059 23.90 -17.08 -9.13
C LEU A 1059 24.76 -16.06 -8.37
N ASN A 1060 24.37 -14.78 -8.39
CA ASN A 1060 25.07 -13.74 -7.64
C ASN A 1060 24.86 -13.88 -6.12
N GLY A 1061 23.67 -14.34 -5.71
CA GLY A 1061 23.31 -14.45 -4.29
C GLY A 1061 23.44 -13.12 -3.54
N GLY A 1062 23.23 -11.99 -4.24
CA GLY A 1062 23.26 -10.65 -3.69
C GLY A 1062 24.65 -10.09 -3.31
N LYS A 1063 25.75 -10.63 -3.87
CA LYS A 1063 27.11 -10.28 -3.40
C LYS A 1063 27.81 -9.17 -4.18
N ILE A 1064 27.51 -9.01 -5.46
CA ILE A 1064 28.23 -8.11 -6.37
C ILE A 1064 27.22 -7.17 -7.05
N PRO A 1065 27.43 -5.84 -7.02
CA PRO A 1065 26.61 -4.90 -7.78
C PRO A 1065 26.71 -5.16 -9.29
N ILE A 1066 25.57 -5.37 -9.95
CA ILE A 1066 25.47 -5.50 -11.40
C ILE A 1066 24.88 -4.20 -11.98
N VAL A 1067 25.63 -3.53 -12.84
CA VAL A 1067 25.30 -2.26 -13.46
C VAL A 1067 25.15 -2.46 -14.97
N SER A 1068 24.11 -1.92 -15.59
CA SER A 1068 23.88 -2.03 -17.04
C SER A 1068 24.03 -0.69 -17.75
N VAL A 1069 24.48 -0.77 -19.00
CA VAL A 1069 24.56 0.34 -19.94
C VAL A 1069 23.85 -0.08 -21.22
N VAL A 1070 22.67 0.48 -21.46
CA VAL A 1070 21.77 0.04 -22.55
C VAL A 1070 21.54 1.18 -23.54
N GLN A 1071 21.69 0.90 -24.82
CA GLN A 1071 21.32 1.80 -25.92
C GLN A 1071 20.07 1.22 -26.62
N GLY A 1072 19.03 2.03 -26.84
CA GLY A 1072 17.79 1.56 -27.47
C GLY A 1072 16.48 2.17 -26.92
N CYS A 1073 15.36 1.49 -27.22
CA CYS A 1073 13.98 1.91 -26.91
C CYS A 1073 13.55 1.62 -25.46
N LEU A 1074 12.33 2.05 -25.10
CA LEU A 1074 11.82 2.04 -23.72
C LEU A 1074 11.50 0.64 -23.17
N GLU A 1075 10.98 -0.26 -24.00
CA GLU A 1075 10.36 -1.52 -23.54
C GLU A 1075 11.36 -2.54 -22.96
N ASP A 1076 12.61 -2.55 -23.42
CA ASP A 1076 13.67 -3.44 -22.90
C ASP A 1076 14.38 -2.91 -21.65
N THR A 1077 14.31 -1.60 -21.38
CA THR A 1077 15.07 -0.99 -20.28
C THR A 1077 14.60 -1.55 -18.93
N ASP A 1078 13.31 -1.85 -18.79
CA ASP A 1078 12.70 -2.44 -17.59
C ASP A 1078 13.29 -3.82 -17.24
N VAL A 1079 13.72 -4.60 -18.23
CA VAL A 1079 14.28 -5.95 -18.04
C VAL A 1079 15.64 -5.85 -17.35
N PHE A 1080 16.55 -5.08 -17.96
CA PHE A 1080 17.90 -4.90 -17.43
C PHE A 1080 17.90 -4.08 -16.13
N ASN A 1081 16.98 -3.13 -15.98
CA ASN A 1081 16.76 -2.44 -14.71
C ASN A 1081 16.32 -3.41 -13.60
N LYS A 1082 15.42 -4.37 -13.88
CA LYS A 1082 15.05 -5.43 -12.93
C LYS A 1082 16.24 -6.34 -12.56
N ILE A 1083 17.09 -6.72 -13.53
CA ILE A 1083 18.33 -7.47 -13.25
C ILE A 1083 19.23 -6.67 -12.30
N CYS A 1084 19.50 -5.40 -12.61
CA CYS A 1084 20.35 -4.54 -11.81
C CYS A 1084 19.81 -4.31 -10.39
N LEU A 1085 18.53 -3.99 -10.25
CA LEU A 1085 17.89 -3.73 -8.95
C LEU A 1085 17.90 -4.96 -8.03
N GLN A 1086 17.65 -6.16 -8.57
CA GLN A 1086 17.77 -7.42 -7.80
C GLN A 1086 19.21 -7.79 -7.43
N ASN A 1087 20.20 -7.11 -8.01
CA ASN A 1087 21.62 -7.37 -7.84
C ASN A 1087 22.36 -6.11 -7.37
N TYR A 1088 21.72 -5.29 -6.53
CA TYR A 1088 22.29 -4.11 -5.85
C TYR A 1088 23.00 -3.09 -6.76
N GLY A 1089 22.60 -2.99 -8.03
CA GLY A 1089 23.08 -2.00 -8.97
C GLY A 1089 21.94 -1.26 -9.68
N PHE A 1090 22.26 -0.57 -10.77
CA PHE A 1090 21.32 0.26 -11.52
C PHE A 1090 21.55 0.15 -13.03
N ALA A 1091 20.53 0.46 -13.82
CA ALA A 1091 20.63 0.60 -15.27
C ALA A 1091 20.83 2.07 -15.69
N ARG A 1092 21.77 2.34 -16.60
CA ARG A 1092 21.87 3.62 -17.32
C ARG A 1092 21.54 3.41 -18.80
N ARG A 1093 20.73 4.30 -19.35
CA ARG A 1093 20.38 4.36 -20.77
C ARG A 1093 21.26 5.36 -21.51
N ILE A 1094 21.72 5.02 -22.71
CA ILE A 1094 22.38 5.93 -23.65
C ILE A 1094 21.37 6.33 -24.74
N TYR A 1095 21.28 7.63 -25.01
CA TYR A 1095 20.50 8.21 -26.10
C TYR A 1095 21.37 8.55 -27.30
N ASP A 1096 20.90 8.20 -28.49
CA ASP A 1096 21.66 8.33 -29.75
C ASP A 1096 21.94 9.77 -30.22
N PHE A 1097 21.20 10.75 -29.71
CA PHE A 1097 21.23 12.14 -30.20
C PHE A 1097 21.86 13.12 -29.19
N ILE A 1098 22.50 12.62 -28.14
CA ILE A 1098 23.16 13.41 -27.08
C ILE A 1098 24.67 13.10 -27.08
N ASP A 1099 25.48 14.11 -26.81
CA ASP A 1099 26.94 13.97 -26.63
C ASP A 1099 27.27 12.91 -25.55
N ILE A 1100 28.18 12.00 -25.88
CA ILE A 1100 28.44 10.82 -25.05
C ILE A 1100 29.26 11.14 -23.80
N GLU A 1101 30.18 12.10 -23.87
CA GLU A 1101 30.96 12.51 -22.69
C GLU A 1101 30.04 13.10 -21.61
N LEU A 1102 29.01 13.86 -22.01
CA LEU A 1102 28.00 14.40 -21.11
C LEU A 1102 27.07 13.32 -20.52
N GLN A 1103 26.81 12.25 -21.26
CA GLN A 1103 26.02 11.11 -20.77
C GLN A 1103 26.81 10.22 -19.80
N PHE A 1104 28.14 10.21 -19.89
CA PHE A 1104 28.99 9.32 -19.08
C PHE A 1104 29.71 9.98 -17.92
N ALA A 1105 29.96 11.29 -17.90
CA ALA A 1105 30.72 11.97 -16.83
C ALA A 1105 30.28 11.59 -15.40
N ASP A 1106 28.97 11.58 -15.16
CA ASP A 1106 28.32 11.25 -13.88
C ASP A 1106 28.38 9.74 -13.55
N PHE A 1107 28.27 8.87 -14.56
CA PHE A 1107 28.44 7.41 -14.41
C PHE A 1107 29.89 7.03 -14.09
N ASN A 1108 30.84 7.68 -14.77
CA ASN A 1108 32.26 7.53 -14.55
C ASN A 1108 32.65 8.03 -13.15
N PHE A 1109 32.04 9.12 -12.67
CA PHE A 1109 32.20 9.57 -11.29
C PHE A 1109 31.70 8.51 -10.28
N GLN A 1110 30.48 8.01 -10.48
CA GLN A 1110 29.86 6.98 -9.61
C GLN A 1110 30.65 5.65 -9.58
N LEU A 1111 31.26 5.22 -10.70
CA LEU A 1111 32.09 4.01 -10.76
C LEU A 1111 33.54 4.21 -10.28
N SER A 1112 34.11 5.41 -10.39
CA SER A 1112 35.54 5.64 -10.11
C SER A 1112 35.86 5.77 -8.61
N GLN A 1113 34.92 6.24 -7.78
CA GLN A 1113 35.12 6.51 -6.35
C GLN A 1113 34.31 5.56 -5.45
N ALA A 1114 34.88 4.41 -5.12
CA ALA A 1114 34.30 3.44 -4.19
C ALA A 1114 34.83 3.69 -2.77
N LEU A 1115 34.06 4.38 -1.92
CA LEU A 1115 34.50 4.75 -0.57
C LEU A 1115 34.27 3.64 0.48
N THR A 1116 33.18 2.87 0.36
CA THR A 1116 32.82 1.81 1.32
C THR A 1116 31.86 0.78 0.69
N SER A 1117 31.53 -0.29 1.41
CA SER A 1117 30.64 -1.39 0.99
C SER A 1117 29.85 -1.92 2.18
N ASN A 1118 28.65 -2.47 1.95
CA ASN A 1118 27.78 -3.05 2.98
C ASN A 1118 27.41 -2.05 4.08
N VAL A 1119 26.97 -0.85 3.68
CA VAL A 1119 26.40 0.14 4.60
C VAL A 1119 25.03 -0.39 5.04
N THR A 1120 24.94 -0.81 6.30
CA THR A 1120 23.72 -1.37 6.88
C THR A 1120 23.17 -0.41 7.94
N PHE A 1121 21.93 0.02 7.76
CA PHE A 1121 21.12 0.63 8.82
C PHE A 1121 20.40 -0.51 9.53
N MET A 1122 20.41 -0.51 10.87
CA MET A 1122 19.76 -1.54 11.70
C MET A 1122 19.00 -0.87 12.84
N GLU A 1123 17.85 -1.43 13.19
CA GLU A 1123 17.14 -1.05 14.40
C GLU A 1123 17.82 -1.67 15.66
N VAL A 1124 17.51 -1.13 16.84
CA VAL A 1124 18.04 -1.68 18.12
C VAL A 1124 17.58 -3.12 18.33
N SER A 1125 16.32 -3.39 17.99
CA SER A 1125 15.66 -4.71 18.00
C SER A 1125 16.48 -5.74 17.25
N GLU A 1126 16.82 -5.46 15.99
CA GLU A 1126 17.60 -6.36 15.13
C GLU A 1126 18.99 -6.69 15.72
N ILE A 1127 19.64 -5.71 16.38
CA ILE A 1127 20.93 -5.91 17.07
C ILE A 1127 20.80 -6.82 18.30
N TYR A 1128 19.66 -6.80 19.00
CA TYR A 1128 19.37 -7.69 20.12
C TYR A 1128 19.06 -9.12 19.65
N ASP A 1129 18.26 -9.28 18.59
CA ASP A 1129 17.78 -10.58 18.12
C ASP A 1129 18.86 -11.38 17.36
N LEU A 1130 19.67 -10.71 16.53
CA LEU A 1130 20.74 -11.37 15.74
C LEU A 1130 22.04 -11.57 16.52
N GLY A 1131 22.26 -10.79 17.57
CA GLY A 1131 23.53 -10.75 18.28
C GLY A 1131 24.67 -10.17 17.43
N LEU A 1132 25.11 -8.96 17.78
CA LEU A 1132 26.21 -8.25 17.10
C LEU A 1132 27.47 -9.09 16.76
N PRO A 1133 27.89 -10.11 17.56
CA PRO A 1133 29.01 -10.98 17.19
C PRO A 1133 28.81 -11.83 15.92
N GLU A 1134 27.58 -12.15 15.50
CA GLU A 1134 27.31 -12.92 14.29
C GLU A 1134 27.36 -12.04 13.03
N LEU A 1135 26.89 -10.79 13.16
CA LEU A 1135 26.90 -9.78 12.11
C LEU A 1135 28.29 -9.17 11.85
N MET A 1136 29.20 -9.21 12.83
CA MET A 1136 30.55 -8.68 12.64
C MET A 1136 31.42 -9.57 11.73
N PRO A 1137 32.22 -8.97 10.80
CA PRO A 1137 33.12 -9.71 9.92
C PRO A 1137 34.03 -10.69 10.66
N LYS A 1138 34.19 -11.90 10.12
CA LYS A 1138 35.00 -12.98 10.75
C LYS A 1138 36.49 -12.63 10.96
N LYS A 1139 36.98 -11.49 10.44
CA LYS A 1139 38.33 -10.94 10.70
C LYS A 1139 38.56 -10.51 12.17
N TYR A 1140 37.50 -10.34 12.94
CA TYR A 1140 37.57 -10.10 14.39
C TYR A 1140 37.47 -11.43 15.16
N SER A 1141 38.35 -11.64 16.15
CA SER A 1141 38.31 -12.84 16.99
C SER A 1141 36.99 -12.94 17.77
N ARG A 1142 36.63 -14.16 18.21
CA ARG A 1142 35.42 -14.38 19.03
C ARG A 1142 35.43 -13.49 20.28
N TYR A 1143 36.60 -13.34 20.92
CA TYR A 1143 36.79 -12.49 22.09
C TYR A 1143 36.59 -11.00 21.78
N GLU A 1144 37.20 -10.47 20.71
CA GLU A 1144 37.01 -9.07 20.31
C GLU A 1144 35.54 -8.76 20.01
N ARG A 1145 34.85 -9.64 19.28
CA ARG A 1145 33.42 -9.47 18.95
C ARG A 1145 32.52 -9.48 20.19
N HIS A 1146 32.79 -10.37 21.15
CA HIS A 1146 32.03 -10.40 22.41
C HIS A 1146 32.37 -9.20 23.32
N ARG A 1147 33.61 -8.70 23.30
CA ARG A 1147 34.00 -7.50 24.06
C ARG A 1147 33.31 -6.25 23.52
N ILE A 1148 33.33 -6.03 22.20
CA ILE A 1148 32.68 -4.88 21.57
C ILE A 1148 31.15 -4.97 21.77
N TYR A 1149 30.55 -6.17 21.65
CA TYR A 1149 29.14 -6.36 21.98
C TYR A 1149 28.82 -6.02 23.44
N ALA A 1150 29.66 -6.40 24.40
CA ALA A 1150 29.47 -6.05 25.80
C ALA A 1150 29.62 -4.53 26.07
N GLU A 1151 30.57 -3.86 25.40
CA GLU A 1151 30.75 -2.41 25.46
C GLU A 1151 29.51 -1.67 24.90
N VAL A 1152 29.06 -2.03 23.69
CA VAL A 1152 27.85 -1.44 23.06
C VAL A 1152 26.58 -1.72 23.88
N ARG A 1153 26.43 -2.95 24.39
CA ARG A 1153 25.28 -3.34 25.24
C ARG A 1153 25.24 -2.56 26.57
N ALA A 1154 26.39 -2.27 27.17
CA ALA A 1154 26.47 -1.51 28.42
C ALA A 1154 26.04 -0.04 28.26
N GLU A 1155 26.26 0.56 27.07
CA GLU A 1155 25.72 1.88 26.74
C GLU A 1155 24.23 1.81 26.36
N MET A 1156 23.83 0.84 25.54
CA MET A 1156 22.42 0.65 25.12
C MET A 1156 21.44 0.42 26.28
N VAL A 1157 21.85 -0.30 27.33
CA VAL A 1157 20.99 -0.56 28.51
C VAL A 1157 20.63 0.72 29.27
N ASN A 1158 21.42 1.79 29.16
CA ASN A 1158 21.15 3.07 29.81
C ASN A 1158 20.33 4.06 28.96
N ARG A 1159 20.23 3.89 27.63
CA ARG A 1159 19.47 4.78 26.72
C ARG A 1159 18.91 3.98 25.53
N LYS A 1160 17.57 3.83 25.47
CA LYS A 1160 16.85 2.96 24.52
C LYS A 1160 16.77 3.50 23.07
N GLN A 1161 17.87 3.62 22.29
CA GLN A 1161 17.79 4.14 20.90
C GLN A 1161 18.76 3.53 19.87
N MET A 1162 18.41 3.71 18.57
CA MET A 1162 19.04 3.11 17.38
C MET A 1162 20.55 3.30 17.29
N ALA A 1163 21.23 2.28 16.76
CA ALA A 1163 22.67 2.29 16.52
C ALA A 1163 23.00 1.85 15.08
N TYR A 1164 23.79 2.66 14.36
CA TYR A 1164 24.38 2.23 13.10
C TYR A 1164 25.76 1.60 13.31
N LEU A 1165 26.18 0.71 12.40
CA LEU A 1165 27.54 0.18 12.35
C LEU A 1165 28.19 0.47 11.00
N LEU A 1166 29.31 1.20 11.03
CA LEU A 1166 30.20 1.39 9.88
C LEU A 1166 31.55 0.69 10.16
N PRO A 1167 31.90 -0.35 9.38
CA PRO A 1167 33.23 -0.96 9.46
C PRO A 1167 34.31 0.04 9.02
N TYR A 1168 35.29 0.35 9.88
CA TYR A 1168 36.32 1.35 9.59
C TYR A 1168 37.71 0.70 9.41
N ASP A 1169 38.18 0.70 8.16
CA ASP A 1169 39.55 0.36 7.73
C ASP A 1169 40.05 -1.07 8.06
N ASN A 1170 41.23 -1.39 7.54
CA ASN A 1170 41.99 -2.60 7.74
C ASN A 1170 42.61 -2.73 9.15
N LYS A 1171 42.43 -1.71 10.02
CA LYS A 1171 43.03 -1.63 11.37
C LYS A 1171 42.15 -2.14 12.53
N ARG A 1172 41.03 -2.83 12.23
CA ARG A 1172 40.06 -3.35 13.24
C ARG A 1172 39.38 -2.25 14.08
N GLU A 1173 39.13 -1.08 13.51
CA GLU A 1173 38.32 -0.05 14.16
C GLU A 1173 36.85 -0.14 13.70
N LEU A 1174 35.95 0.30 14.56
CA LEU A 1174 34.50 0.25 14.32
C LEU A 1174 33.90 1.61 14.69
N LEU A 1175 33.15 2.20 13.77
CA LEU A 1175 32.38 3.42 14.00
C LEU A 1175 30.94 3.04 14.29
N TYR A 1176 30.46 3.44 15.45
CA TYR A 1176 29.06 3.35 15.86
C TYR A 1176 28.61 4.69 16.42
N GLY A 1177 27.31 4.93 16.39
CA GLY A 1177 26.70 6.12 16.94
C GLY A 1177 25.23 5.87 17.24
N PHE A 1178 24.72 6.59 18.26
CA PHE A 1178 23.36 6.45 18.76
C PHE A 1178 22.53 7.70 18.45
N ILE A 1179 21.25 7.50 18.11
CA ILE A 1179 20.25 8.57 18.13
C ILE A 1179 19.87 8.83 19.60
N THR A 1180 19.50 10.07 19.96
CA THR A 1180 18.90 10.39 21.28
C THR A 1180 17.79 11.43 21.13
N ASP A 1181 16.90 11.54 22.13
CA ASP A 1181 15.72 12.43 22.15
C ASP A 1181 16.02 13.95 22.00
N LYS A 1182 17.29 14.33 21.84
CA LYS A 1182 17.74 15.71 21.64
C LYS A 1182 18.90 15.76 20.63
N THR A 1183 18.56 15.76 19.34
CA THR A 1183 19.28 16.36 18.18
C THR A 1183 20.80 16.15 18.00
N ALA A 1184 21.46 15.31 18.79
CA ALA A 1184 22.90 15.08 18.70
C ALA A 1184 23.24 13.59 18.70
N LEU A 1185 24.06 13.20 17.72
CA LEU A 1185 24.59 11.85 17.59
C LEU A 1185 26.03 11.80 18.13
N VAL A 1186 26.28 10.93 19.11
CA VAL A 1186 27.62 10.75 19.68
C VAL A 1186 28.35 9.63 18.92
N ILE A 1187 29.36 10.00 18.13
CA ILE A 1187 30.28 9.05 17.48
C ILE A 1187 31.39 8.69 18.47
N ARG A 1188 31.69 7.39 18.63
CA ARG A 1188 32.87 6.92 19.39
C ARG A 1188 33.74 5.99 18.55
N LYS A 1189 35.06 6.12 18.70
CA LYS A 1189 36.03 5.11 18.25
C LYS A 1189 36.23 4.08 19.33
N SER A 1190 36.44 2.81 18.97
CA SER A 1190 36.74 1.74 19.93
C SER A 1190 38.19 1.75 20.44
N SER A 1191 39.04 2.69 20.00
CA SER A 1191 40.44 2.80 20.42
C SER A 1191 40.61 3.76 21.60
N LYS A 1192 41.45 3.35 22.57
CA LYS A 1192 41.45 3.87 23.95
C LYS A 1192 42.26 5.16 24.16
N LYS A 1193 42.17 6.12 23.25
CA LYS A 1193 42.73 7.48 23.39
C LYS A 1193 41.67 8.53 23.04
N PRO A 1194 41.62 9.65 23.78
CA PRO A 1194 40.54 10.64 23.70
C PRO A 1194 40.49 11.36 22.35
#